data_AF-A0A1G3CEW6-F1
#
_entry.id   AF-A0A1G3CEW6-F1
#
_cell.length_a   1.000
_cell.length_b   1.000
_cell.length_c   1.000
_cell.angle_alpha   90.00
_cell.angle_beta   90.00
_cell.angle_gamma   90.00
#
_symmetry.space_group_name_H-M   'P 1'
#
loop_
_entity.id
_entity.type
_entity.pdbx_description
1 polymer ?
#
loop_
_entity_poly.entity_id
_entity_poly.type
_entity_poly.pdbx_seq_one_letter_code
_entity_poly.pdbx_strand_id
1 'polypeptide(L)'
;MIKYGVVFVKDTSFDSERIDDPYIIEAYIPEEYNLKPTGDGLQLANRNELRHAVGIVAARSLKYFGTNGEGFNISRTRSMAVWWLRHIYNSFNWWKAYVVNAEGERKEMPMLYIGEKFGTATGSENEADIVLSAFENDRCIVNQASGGGTIFAVGYSERGGLFNSPDMYGVKTIVGSKYKGAGVNVLRGITKNLTLMAENTLKGKNKEIDPQNVRDEIKKMKVIILDRPRHEKLIRTVKELGAQLILVKDDDLTPTLAVTRGEVDLIIGVGGIPEAMLSAIIIEKLGGELSLRILPSGIAQDEKLSGMINNWNLFRKNEVDILKNFKVVRPGTEKEGERPWDTVWTSKDLARGKDMVFTAGVIKKTPWIRFPDGKEAPGVEIDPETGEIIVHVVRIAGNTMEIVPVIYRTVIDRYAGQYKDYGEINDKTGAGMLVQLEKAYTEFGMCQKAKECLQKAMMCERLSEDLLQKYNSIYKYVEGLYALTHEPVQVPEAVIKHFEEVSRLAREDDVGIRSMRMIKRYYEYLGDKHYHEQQFEKAIAYYKETLKYSPHELKLHRKINSTQMRDILEAYFRRVDKRYQELNYKESEDWEQFKLGTALEVFYNYEGRLNFSSRDPWLIFFRRTVLHGKKPSYKLAILTKLLRLYKKLNQASNYKLSQFLNKEFGMSGEEIDAILTFRNSKSDFHYARGNKIFHSVGELYLVMGLSRESLSKLLLPKVILESQNELEDADIPLSISLVEAMEQRYKNILEELREGYKKEAQEHSYAVAEAYHYVGLALYDIGDDEGAKIYYDEAIKKFGEIIEKFKGITPVNAQYRIGNLYEELAMLYEKEQTNY
;
A
#
# COMPACT_ATOMS: atom_id res chain seq x y z
N MET A 1 -23.32 31.46 7.26
CA MET A 1 -22.80 31.83 8.61
C MET A 1 -21.68 32.86 8.44
N ILE A 2 -21.45 33.75 9.41
CA ILE A 2 -20.33 34.72 9.35
C ILE A 2 -19.30 34.30 10.40
N LYS A 3 -18.06 34.05 9.98
CA LYS A 3 -16.93 33.71 10.88
C LYS A 3 -15.70 34.51 10.45
N TYR A 4 -15.01 35.14 11.39
CA TYR A 4 -13.86 36.02 11.12
C TYR A 4 -14.14 37.15 10.10
N GLY A 5 -15.37 37.65 10.03
CA GLY A 5 -15.79 38.66 9.06
C GLY A 5 -16.02 38.15 7.62
N VAL A 6 -15.93 36.84 7.40
CA VAL A 6 -16.15 36.19 6.10
C VAL A 6 -17.49 35.45 6.10
N VAL A 7 -18.22 35.55 4.98
CA VAL A 7 -19.47 34.82 4.76
C VAL A 7 -19.14 33.41 4.28
N PHE A 8 -19.55 32.41 5.06
CA PHE A 8 -19.49 31.00 4.70
C PHE A 8 -20.87 30.50 4.29
N VAL A 9 -20.89 29.77 3.17
CA VAL A 9 -22.09 29.13 2.61
C VAL A 9 -21.98 27.62 2.76
N LYS A 10 -23.12 26.95 2.96
CA LYS A 10 -23.18 25.49 3.00
C LYS A 10 -22.78 24.95 1.62
N ASP A 11 -21.83 24.04 1.58
CA ASP A 11 -21.44 23.37 0.34
C ASP A 11 -22.39 22.22 0.04
N THR A 12 -23.12 22.34 -1.06
CA THR A 12 -24.10 21.34 -1.50
C THR A 12 -23.47 20.13 -2.17
N SER A 13 -22.17 20.18 -2.49
CA SER A 13 -21.44 19.03 -3.03
C SER A 13 -20.99 18.03 -1.96
N PHE A 14 -20.97 18.45 -0.69
CA PHE A 14 -20.72 17.57 0.45
C PHE A 14 -22.02 16.88 0.90
N ASP A 15 -21.99 15.56 0.92
CA ASP A 15 -23.12 14.72 1.37
C ASP A 15 -22.58 13.61 2.27
N SER A 16 -22.83 13.75 3.58
CA SER A 16 -22.36 12.83 4.61
C SER A 16 -22.94 11.42 4.46
N GLU A 17 -24.17 11.29 3.95
CA GLU A 17 -24.83 9.99 3.76
C GLU A 17 -24.18 9.23 2.60
N ARG A 18 -23.84 9.92 1.50
CA ARG A 18 -23.17 9.30 0.35
C ARG A 18 -21.75 8.84 0.64
N ILE A 19 -21.02 9.53 1.50
CA ILE A 19 -19.65 9.15 1.89
C ILE A 19 -19.61 8.21 3.10
N ASP A 20 -20.78 7.84 3.64
CA ASP A 20 -20.92 7.02 4.86
C ASP A 20 -20.16 7.62 6.07
N ASP A 21 -20.28 8.95 6.26
CA ASP A 21 -19.76 9.65 7.43
C ASP A 21 -20.87 9.97 8.46
N PRO A 22 -20.99 9.18 9.55
CA PRO A 22 -22.02 9.43 10.55
C PRO A 22 -21.67 10.53 11.56
N TYR A 23 -20.47 11.14 11.48
CA TYR A 23 -19.99 12.11 12.48
C TYR A 23 -19.71 13.50 11.92
N ILE A 24 -19.31 13.64 10.66
CA ILE A 24 -19.24 14.93 9.93
C ILE A 24 -20.49 15.05 9.07
N ILE A 25 -21.34 16.03 9.37
CA ILE A 25 -22.70 16.11 8.80
C ILE A 25 -22.88 17.24 7.79
N GLU A 26 -22.08 18.30 7.87
CA GLU A 26 -22.16 19.42 6.93
C GLU A 26 -20.77 20.02 6.69
N ALA A 27 -20.57 20.59 5.51
CA ALA A 27 -19.39 21.38 5.19
C ALA A 27 -19.78 22.80 4.75
N TYR A 28 -18.96 23.78 5.11
CA TYR A 28 -19.13 25.18 4.77
C TYR A 28 -17.83 25.74 4.20
N ILE A 29 -17.96 26.50 3.11
CA ILE A 29 -16.84 27.12 2.40
C ILE A 29 -17.11 28.63 2.32
N PRO A 30 -16.08 29.50 2.36
CA PRO A 30 -16.27 30.92 2.09
C PRO A 30 -16.93 31.13 0.73
N GLU A 31 -17.89 32.03 0.66
CA GLU A 31 -18.68 32.27 -0.55
C GLU A 31 -17.81 32.56 -1.78
N GLU A 32 -16.72 33.32 -1.59
CA GLU A 32 -15.76 33.68 -2.65
C GLU A 32 -14.99 32.48 -3.22
N TYR A 33 -14.83 31.39 -2.45
CA TYR A 33 -14.13 30.18 -2.88
C TYR A 33 -15.09 29.06 -3.27
N ASN A 34 -16.40 29.24 -3.16
CA ASN A 34 -17.36 28.17 -3.42
C ASN A 34 -17.44 27.84 -4.91
N LEU A 35 -16.84 26.71 -5.32
CA LEU A 35 -16.79 26.28 -6.71
C LEU A 35 -18.14 25.69 -7.14
N LYS A 36 -18.53 25.96 -8.38
CA LYS A 36 -19.71 25.35 -9.01
C LYS A 36 -19.36 24.89 -10.41
N PRO A 37 -19.46 23.58 -10.73
CA PRO A 37 -19.28 23.11 -12.09
C PRO A 37 -20.41 23.66 -12.98
N THR A 38 -20.06 24.11 -14.19
CA THR A 38 -20.99 24.75 -15.14
C THR A 38 -21.11 23.86 -16.38
N GLY A 39 -21.76 22.70 -16.25
CA GLY A 39 -22.01 21.76 -17.36
C GLY A 39 -21.55 20.34 -17.05
N ASP A 40 -21.45 19.52 -18.11
CA ASP A 40 -21.00 18.12 -18.03
C ASP A 40 -19.47 18.01 -18.08
N GLY A 41 -18.94 16.80 -17.84
CA GLY A 41 -17.50 16.51 -17.84
C GLY A 41 -16.84 16.62 -16.47
N LEU A 42 -15.54 16.30 -16.42
CA LEU A 42 -14.73 16.27 -15.20
C LEU A 42 -14.75 17.62 -14.46
N GLN A 43 -14.31 18.68 -15.15
CA GLN A 43 -14.15 20.02 -14.59
C GLN A 43 -13.42 20.02 -13.24
N LEU A 44 -12.30 19.29 -13.14
CA LEU A 44 -11.59 19.02 -11.89
C LEU A 44 -11.28 20.31 -11.14
N ALA A 45 -10.84 21.36 -11.84
CA ALA A 45 -10.56 22.66 -11.23
C ALA A 45 -11.77 23.30 -10.53
N ASN A 46 -13.01 22.95 -10.91
CA ASN A 46 -14.25 23.58 -10.42
C ASN A 46 -15.06 22.68 -9.45
N ARG A 47 -14.41 21.70 -8.83
CA ARG A 47 -15.05 20.72 -7.91
C ARG A 47 -14.58 20.92 -6.47
N ASN A 48 -15.51 21.22 -5.56
CA ASN A 48 -15.21 21.26 -4.12
C ASN A 48 -15.03 19.85 -3.54
N GLU A 49 -15.61 18.83 -4.18
CA GLU A 49 -15.50 17.42 -3.81
C GLU A 49 -14.03 16.99 -3.63
N LEU A 50 -13.11 17.50 -4.46
CA LEU A 50 -11.67 17.25 -4.35
C LEU A 50 -11.03 17.91 -3.11
N ARG A 51 -11.54 19.09 -2.69
CA ARG A 51 -11.13 19.73 -1.43
C ARG A 51 -11.63 18.93 -0.23
N HIS A 52 -12.85 18.37 -0.32
CA HIS A 52 -13.41 17.55 0.75
C HIS A 52 -12.63 16.24 0.96
N ALA A 53 -12.14 15.60 -0.11
CA ALA A 53 -11.32 14.41 0.01
C ALA A 53 -10.11 14.59 0.95
N VAL A 54 -9.33 15.66 0.76
CA VAL A 54 -8.18 15.96 1.64
C VAL A 54 -8.59 16.60 2.97
N GLY A 55 -9.69 17.36 2.98
CA GLY A 55 -10.19 18.03 4.16
C GLY A 55 -10.73 17.06 5.21
N ILE A 56 -11.49 16.04 4.80
CA ILE A 56 -12.01 14.98 5.68
C ILE A 56 -10.85 14.15 6.24
N VAL A 57 -9.86 13.78 5.42
CA VAL A 57 -8.67 13.07 5.91
C VAL A 57 -7.94 13.88 6.97
N ALA A 58 -7.77 15.19 6.76
CA ALA A 58 -7.15 16.06 7.74
C ALA A 58 -8.01 16.20 9.02
N ALA A 59 -9.32 16.38 8.90
CA ALA A 59 -10.25 16.43 10.04
C ALA A 59 -10.20 15.14 10.88
N ARG A 60 -10.24 13.98 10.20
CA ARG A 60 -10.19 12.66 10.84
C ARG A 60 -8.82 12.31 11.43
N SER A 61 -7.76 13.02 11.03
CA SER A 61 -6.42 12.83 11.59
C SER A 61 -6.32 13.26 13.07
N LEU A 62 -7.22 14.15 13.55
CA LEU A 62 -7.27 14.63 14.93
C LEU A 62 -7.27 13.48 15.95
N LYS A 63 -7.95 12.37 15.64
CA LYS A 63 -8.02 11.17 16.49
C LYS A 63 -6.67 10.53 16.81
N TYR A 64 -5.65 10.82 16.02
CA TYR A 64 -4.35 10.16 16.10
C TYR A 64 -3.24 11.09 16.58
N PHE A 65 -3.56 12.36 16.83
CA PHE A 65 -2.58 13.33 17.33
C PHE A 65 -2.05 12.89 18.68
N GLY A 66 -0.72 12.92 18.81
CA GLY A 66 -0.06 12.49 20.03
C GLY A 66 1.19 13.30 20.34
N THR A 67 1.70 13.07 21.54
CA THR A 67 2.91 13.69 22.09
C THR A 67 3.96 12.66 22.49
N ASN A 68 3.67 11.37 22.31
CA ASN A 68 4.50 10.26 22.76
C ASN A 68 5.52 9.76 21.72
N GLY A 69 5.42 10.21 20.46
CA GLY A 69 6.30 9.79 19.37
C GLY A 69 6.02 8.38 18.83
N GLU A 70 4.93 7.74 19.23
CA GLU A 70 4.66 6.34 18.89
C GLU A 70 4.19 6.19 17.44
N GLY A 71 4.97 5.46 16.62
CA GLY A 71 4.73 5.32 15.19
C GLY A 71 3.47 4.52 14.84
N PHE A 72 2.88 3.76 15.78
CA PHE A 72 1.64 3.04 15.52
C PHE A 72 0.49 3.97 15.09
N ASN A 73 0.39 5.17 15.67
CA ASN A 73 -0.65 6.13 15.28
C ASN A 73 -0.42 6.69 13.86
N ILE A 74 0.82 6.76 13.38
CA ILE A 74 1.10 7.08 11.96
C ILE A 74 0.48 6.01 11.06
N SER A 75 0.74 4.73 11.36
CA SER A 75 0.18 3.59 10.61
C SER A 75 -1.36 3.58 10.63
N ARG A 76 -1.96 3.86 11.79
CA ARG A 76 -3.42 4.00 11.94
C ARG A 76 -3.98 5.17 11.13
N THR A 77 -3.28 6.30 11.10
CA THR A 77 -3.67 7.50 10.33
C THR A 77 -3.66 7.21 8.83
N ARG A 78 -2.62 6.53 8.33
CA ARG A 78 -2.54 6.09 6.92
C ARG A 78 -3.67 5.11 6.57
N SER A 79 -3.93 4.13 7.42
CA SER A 79 -5.05 3.20 7.25
C SER A 79 -6.41 3.91 7.20
N MET A 80 -6.59 4.94 8.03
CA MET A 80 -7.79 5.77 8.05
C MET A 80 -7.93 6.57 6.76
N ALA A 81 -6.86 7.19 6.27
CA ALA A 81 -6.89 7.96 5.04
C ALA A 81 -7.31 7.09 3.85
N VAL A 82 -6.71 5.90 3.71
CA VAL A 82 -7.11 4.91 2.69
C VAL A 82 -8.59 4.58 2.75
N TRP A 83 -9.11 4.32 3.96
CA TRP A 83 -10.51 3.98 4.13
C TRP A 83 -11.41 5.13 3.67
N TRP A 84 -11.17 6.36 4.14
CA TRP A 84 -12.01 7.51 3.77
C TRP A 84 -11.93 7.85 2.29
N LEU A 85 -10.74 7.86 1.69
CA LEU A 85 -10.60 8.16 0.26
C LEU A 85 -11.37 7.18 -0.61
N ARG A 86 -11.40 5.88 -0.25
CA ARG A 86 -12.21 4.89 -0.97
C ARG A 86 -13.70 5.24 -0.94
N HIS A 87 -14.24 5.56 0.25
CA HIS A 87 -15.66 5.91 0.39
C HIS A 87 -15.99 7.21 -0.34
N ILE A 88 -15.17 8.24 -0.14
CA ILE A 88 -15.33 9.55 -0.76
C ILE A 88 -15.27 9.44 -2.28
N TYR A 89 -14.22 8.83 -2.84
CA TYR A 89 -14.07 8.75 -4.30
C TYR A 89 -15.10 7.85 -4.98
N ASN A 90 -15.58 6.79 -4.32
CA ASN A 90 -16.68 5.96 -4.84
C ASN A 90 -18.03 6.66 -4.77
N SER A 91 -18.20 7.64 -3.87
CA SER A 91 -19.42 8.45 -3.82
C SER A 91 -19.59 9.41 -5.01
N PHE A 92 -18.50 9.67 -5.75
CA PHE A 92 -18.51 10.59 -6.89
C PHE A 92 -19.06 9.92 -8.14
N ASN A 93 -20.18 10.44 -8.65
CA ASN A 93 -20.89 9.90 -9.81
C ASN A 93 -20.52 10.57 -11.15
N TRP A 94 -19.62 11.55 -11.13
CA TRP A 94 -19.24 12.37 -12.28
C TRP A 94 -17.87 11.99 -12.88
N TRP A 95 -17.16 11.05 -12.27
CA TRP A 95 -15.89 10.54 -12.80
C TRP A 95 -15.74 9.02 -12.75
N LYS A 96 -14.73 8.55 -13.47
CA LYS A 96 -14.09 7.27 -13.29
C LYS A 96 -12.59 7.50 -13.14
N ALA A 97 -12.09 7.39 -11.91
CA ALA A 97 -10.72 7.77 -11.60
C ALA A 97 -9.81 6.58 -11.36
N TYR A 98 -8.54 6.75 -11.67
CA TYR A 98 -7.52 5.71 -11.57
C TYR A 98 -6.32 6.22 -10.78
N VAL A 99 -5.85 5.44 -9.82
CA VAL A 99 -4.58 5.74 -9.14
C VAL A 99 -3.43 5.44 -10.10
N VAL A 100 -2.68 6.46 -10.49
CA VAL A 100 -1.52 6.31 -11.39
C VAL A 100 -0.19 6.25 -10.64
N ASN A 101 -0.17 6.71 -9.38
CA ASN A 101 0.95 6.55 -8.46
C ASN A 101 0.50 6.84 -7.01
N ALA A 102 1.09 6.17 -6.02
CA ALA A 102 0.78 6.36 -4.61
C ALA A 102 1.99 6.03 -3.70
N GLU A 103 2.22 6.84 -2.67
CA GLU A 103 3.31 6.68 -1.70
C GLU A 103 3.01 5.62 -0.62
N GLY A 104 3.35 4.34 -0.81
CA GLY A 104 3.06 3.33 0.21
C GLY A 104 3.66 1.95 0.02
N GLU A 105 3.70 1.43 -1.21
CA GLU A 105 4.23 0.09 -1.45
C GLU A 105 5.68 -0.06 -0.99
N ARG A 106 6.50 0.92 -1.37
CA ARG A 106 7.93 0.96 -1.06
C ARG A 106 8.18 1.10 0.44
N LYS A 107 7.23 1.72 1.15
CA LYS A 107 7.30 1.94 2.60
C LYS A 107 6.58 0.84 3.40
N GLU A 108 6.00 -0.16 2.72
CA GLU A 108 5.10 -1.17 3.32
C GLU A 108 3.99 -0.54 4.18
N MET A 109 3.52 0.64 3.78
CA MET A 109 2.51 1.41 4.50
C MET A 109 1.14 1.34 3.80
N PRO A 110 0.03 1.37 4.55
CA PRO A 110 -1.31 1.37 3.97
C PRO A 110 -1.52 2.53 2.98
N MET A 111 -1.86 2.21 1.74
CA MET A 111 -2.19 3.17 0.67
C MET A 111 -3.23 2.62 -0.31
N LEU A 112 -3.77 3.51 -1.15
CA LEU A 112 -4.48 3.09 -2.37
C LEU A 112 -3.47 2.45 -3.33
N TYR A 113 -3.85 1.36 -3.98
CA TYR A 113 -2.92 0.64 -4.86
C TYR A 113 -2.89 1.29 -6.25
N ILE A 114 -1.73 1.27 -6.89
CA ILE A 114 -1.58 1.75 -8.27
C ILE A 114 -2.45 0.89 -9.20
N GLY A 115 -3.26 1.56 -10.02
CA GLY A 115 -4.28 0.96 -10.86
C GLY A 115 -5.66 0.82 -10.21
N GLU A 116 -5.82 1.16 -8.92
CA GLU A 116 -7.11 1.17 -8.24
C GLU A 116 -8.08 2.15 -8.94
N LYS A 117 -9.35 1.73 -9.07
CA LYS A 117 -10.39 2.45 -9.80
C LYS A 117 -11.46 2.94 -8.82
N PHE A 118 -11.96 4.14 -9.04
CA PHE A 118 -13.01 4.77 -8.23
C PHE A 118 -14.07 5.49 -9.07
N GLY A 119 -15.23 5.70 -8.45
CA GLY A 119 -16.35 6.42 -9.05
C GLY A 119 -17.17 5.56 -10.02
N THR A 120 -18.30 6.11 -10.46
CA THR A 120 -19.33 5.34 -11.19
C THR A 120 -19.73 5.96 -12.52
N ALA A 121 -19.05 7.02 -12.99
CA ALA A 121 -19.42 7.66 -14.25
C ALA A 121 -19.23 6.73 -15.44
N THR A 122 -20.14 6.85 -16.41
CA THR A 122 -20.05 6.21 -17.71
C THR A 122 -19.46 7.19 -18.74
N GLY A 123 -18.80 6.67 -19.79
CA GLY A 123 -18.14 7.48 -20.83
C GLY A 123 -16.65 7.76 -20.57
N SER A 124 -15.87 7.90 -21.64
CA SER A 124 -14.40 8.08 -21.59
C SER A 124 -13.96 9.51 -21.22
N GLU A 125 -14.81 10.48 -21.50
CA GLU A 125 -14.63 11.92 -21.24
C GLU A 125 -14.65 12.28 -19.75
N ASN A 126 -15.02 11.32 -18.90
CA ASN A 126 -15.08 11.44 -17.45
C ASN A 126 -13.95 10.64 -16.74
N GLU A 127 -12.91 10.23 -17.47
CA GLU A 127 -11.78 9.51 -16.87
C GLU A 127 -10.70 10.44 -16.31
N ALA A 128 -10.28 10.17 -15.07
CA ALA A 128 -9.27 10.98 -14.37
C ALA A 128 -8.13 10.13 -13.81
N ASP A 129 -6.97 10.74 -13.63
CA ASP A 129 -5.82 10.17 -12.95
C ASP A 129 -5.65 10.80 -11.56
N ILE A 130 -5.25 9.98 -10.58
CA ILE A 130 -4.98 10.38 -9.20
C ILE A 130 -3.52 10.01 -8.85
N VAL A 131 -2.77 10.97 -8.30
CA VAL A 131 -1.49 10.73 -7.63
C VAL A 131 -1.54 11.15 -6.16
N LEU A 132 -1.01 10.31 -5.28
CA LEU A 132 -1.11 10.48 -3.82
C LEU A 132 0.27 10.54 -3.17
N SER A 133 0.53 11.59 -2.38
CA SER A 133 1.58 11.56 -1.35
C SER A 133 0.89 11.72 -0.01
N ALA A 134 0.69 10.59 0.67
CA ALA A 134 -0.31 10.53 1.72
C ALA A 134 0.06 11.36 2.94
N PHE A 135 1.30 11.37 3.40
CA PHE A 135 1.63 12.26 4.52
C PHE A 135 3.06 12.75 4.42
N GLU A 136 3.22 14.04 4.15
CA GLU A 136 4.52 14.70 4.26
C GLU A 136 4.83 14.94 5.73
N ASN A 137 5.98 14.44 6.20
CA ASN A 137 6.42 14.58 7.59
C ASN A 137 5.37 14.10 8.63
N ASP A 138 4.90 12.86 8.45
CA ASP A 138 3.91 12.19 9.30
C ASP A 138 4.31 12.06 10.79
N ARG A 139 5.60 12.12 11.12
CA ARG A 139 6.11 12.15 12.51
C ARG A 139 5.49 13.26 13.36
N CYS A 140 5.12 14.37 12.74
CA CYS A 140 4.48 15.49 13.42
C CYS A 140 3.07 15.17 13.95
N ILE A 141 2.42 14.10 13.47
CA ILE A 141 1.14 13.60 14.00
C ILE A 141 1.34 13.09 15.43
N VAL A 142 2.41 12.34 15.68
CA VAL A 142 2.63 11.62 16.95
C VAL A 142 3.60 12.34 17.89
N ASN A 143 4.28 13.37 17.38
CA ASN A 143 5.10 14.27 18.16
C ASN A 143 4.93 15.70 17.65
N GLN A 144 3.99 16.44 18.26
CA GLN A 144 3.72 17.83 17.90
C GLN A 144 4.91 18.78 18.14
N ALA A 145 5.86 18.44 19.02
CA ALA A 145 7.08 19.23 19.22
C ALA A 145 8.10 19.06 18.08
N SER A 146 7.92 18.09 17.17
CA SER A 146 8.77 17.93 15.99
C SER A 146 8.71 19.17 15.11
N GLY A 147 9.86 19.66 14.64
CA GLY A 147 9.91 20.79 13.71
C GLY A 147 9.24 20.49 12.37
N GLY A 148 8.72 21.53 11.72
CA GLY A 148 7.98 21.43 10.45
C GLY A 148 6.48 21.22 10.65
N GLY A 149 5.79 20.82 9.56
CA GLY A 149 4.35 20.54 9.56
C GLY A 149 4.03 19.25 8.83
N THR A 150 2.73 18.92 8.77
CA THR A 150 2.19 17.73 8.08
C THR A 150 1.04 18.14 7.20
N ILE A 151 1.01 17.57 6.00
CA ILE A 151 -0.12 17.69 5.07
C ILE A 151 -0.51 16.33 4.53
N PHE A 152 -1.75 16.20 4.07
CA PHE A 152 -2.19 15.11 3.20
C PHE A 152 -2.41 15.67 1.79
N ALA A 153 -1.69 15.18 0.78
CA ALA A 153 -1.66 15.78 -0.56
C ALA A 153 -2.14 14.82 -1.67
N VAL A 154 -2.90 15.37 -2.61
CA VAL A 154 -3.41 14.65 -3.79
C VAL A 154 -3.31 15.52 -5.03
N GLY A 155 -2.93 14.91 -6.14
CA GLY A 155 -2.94 15.49 -7.47
C GLY A 155 -3.94 14.77 -8.37
N TYR A 156 -4.64 15.54 -9.19
CA TYR A 156 -5.64 15.08 -10.14
C TYR A 156 -5.35 15.64 -11.52
N SER A 157 -5.75 14.91 -12.55
CA SER A 157 -5.75 15.36 -13.94
C SER A 157 -6.76 14.55 -14.74
N GLU A 158 -7.13 15.02 -15.94
CA GLU A 158 -7.75 14.14 -16.92
C GLU A 158 -6.85 12.93 -17.26
N ARG A 159 -7.46 11.83 -17.69
CA ARG A 159 -6.78 10.57 -18.02
C ARG A 159 -5.60 10.76 -18.99
N GLY A 160 -4.44 10.24 -18.62
CA GLY A 160 -3.18 10.35 -19.37
C GLY A 160 -2.47 11.69 -19.19
N GLY A 161 -3.00 12.58 -18.35
CA GLY A 161 -2.40 13.86 -17.98
C GLY A 161 -1.33 13.75 -16.90
N LEU A 162 -1.30 12.64 -16.14
CA LEU A 162 -0.24 12.32 -15.17
C LEU A 162 0.54 11.08 -15.61
N PHE A 163 1.82 11.03 -15.29
CA PHE A 163 2.67 9.88 -15.59
C PHE A 163 2.32 8.67 -14.71
N ASN A 164 1.79 7.61 -15.35
CA ASN A 164 1.61 6.32 -14.70
C ASN A 164 2.96 5.69 -14.37
N SER A 165 3.29 5.60 -13.08
CA SER A 165 4.65 5.27 -12.63
C SER A 165 4.66 4.41 -11.37
N PRO A 166 5.72 3.62 -11.12
CA PRO A 166 5.83 2.82 -9.90
C PRO A 166 6.20 3.67 -8.67
N ASP A 167 5.88 3.20 -7.46
CA ASP A 167 6.40 3.77 -6.20
C ASP A 167 7.89 3.42 -6.01
N MET A 168 8.76 4.13 -6.74
CA MET A 168 10.22 3.98 -6.65
C MET A 168 10.89 5.26 -6.15
N TYR A 169 12.19 5.16 -5.90
CA TYR A 169 13.03 6.34 -5.68
C TYR A 169 13.45 6.96 -7.01
N GLY A 170 13.64 8.28 -6.99
CA GLY A 170 14.29 9.01 -8.06
C GLY A 170 15.16 10.13 -7.52
N VAL A 171 16.20 10.46 -8.28
CA VAL A 171 16.95 11.71 -8.06
C VAL A 171 16.19 12.84 -8.74
N LYS A 172 15.96 13.94 -8.02
CA LYS A 172 15.21 15.09 -8.52
C LYS A 172 15.99 16.40 -8.33
N THR A 173 15.77 17.34 -9.24
CA THR A 173 16.13 18.76 -9.11
C THR A 173 14.91 19.60 -9.42
N ILE A 174 14.62 20.60 -8.59
CA ILE A 174 13.49 21.51 -8.78
C ILE A 174 13.98 22.94 -8.60
N VAL A 175 13.68 23.80 -9.58
CA VAL A 175 13.99 25.22 -9.56
C VAL A 175 12.78 26.06 -9.95
N GLY A 176 12.71 27.29 -9.44
CA GLY A 176 11.64 28.23 -9.77
C GLY A 176 11.91 28.97 -11.07
N SER A 177 10.96 29.80 -11.50
CA SER A 177 11.02 30.56 -12.76
C SER A 177 12.31 31.39 -12.94
N LYS A 178 12.95 31.82 -11.84
CA LYS A 178 14.25 32.52 -11.85
C LYS A 178 15.37 31.75 -12.55
N TYR A 179 15.37 30.42 -12.52
CA TYR A 179 16.41 29.58 -13.11
C TYR A 179 15.90 28.67 -14.23
N LYS A 180 14.67 28.92 -14.71
CA LYS A 180 14.12 28.25 -15.88
C LYS A 180 15.05 28.46 -17.08
N GLY A 181 15.42 27.40 -17.77
CA GLY A 181 16.34 27.44 -18.91
C GLY A 181 17.82 27.53 -18.54
N ALA A 182 18.19 27.55 -17.24
CA ALA A 182 19.60 27.54 -16.83
C ALA A 182 20.31 26.20 -17.12
N GLY A 183 19.56 25.15 -17.44
CA GLY A 183 20.12 23.81 -17.75
C GLY A 183 20.48 23.01 -16.50
N VAL A 184 19.78 23.26 -15.38
CA VAL A 184 19.85 22.45 -14.16
C VAL A 184 19.31 21.06 -14.45
N ASN A 185 20.05 20.02 -14.05
CA ASN A 185 19.72 18.65 -14.41
C ASN A 185 20.25 17.63 -13.39
N VAL A 186 19.51 16.54 -13.19
CA VAL A 186 19.88 15.45 -12.28
C VAL A 186 21.14 14.68 -12.66
N LEU A 187 21.52 14.67 -13.95
CA LEU A 187 22.76 14.05 -14.43
C LEU A 187 24.01 14.89 -14.16
N ARG A 188 23.84 16.13 -13.67
CA ARG A 188 24.94 17.04 -13.37
C ARG A 188 25.23 17.03 -11.87
N GLY A 189 26.52 17.03 -11.52
CA GLY A 189 26.92 17.22 -10.13
C GLY A 189 26.47 18.58 -9.60
N ILE A 190 26.25 18.67 -8.29
CA ILE A 190 25.73 19.89 -7.63
C ILE A 190 26.57 21.14 -7.93
N THR A 191 27.90 21.02 -7.98
CA THR A 191 28.79 22.14 -8.34
C THR A 191 28.41 22.73 -9.69
N LYS A 192 28.21 21.89 -10.71
CA LYS A 192 27.86 22.36 -12.05
C LYS A 192 26.45 22.97 -12.08
N ASN A 193 25.49 22.38 -11.38
CA ASN A 193 24.14 22.93 -11.29
C ASN A 193 24.13 24.34 -10.66
N LEU A 194 24.81 24.53 -9.52
CA LEU A 194 24.90 25.84 -8.85
C LEU A 194 25.68 26.86 -9.70
N THR A 195 26.74 26.44 -10.39
CA THR A 195 27.46 27.30 -11.34
C THR A 195 26.55 27.79 -12.46
N LEU A 196 25.76 26.92 -13.08
CA LEU A 196 24.83 27.29 -14.16
C LEU A 196 23.75 28.27 -13.68
N MET A 197 23.22 28.03 -12.48
CA MET A 197 22.26 28.96 -11.86
C MET A 197 22.89 30.34 -11.61
N ALA A 198 24.16 30.38 -11.20
CA ALA A 198 24.89 31.62 -10.95
C ALA A 198 25.16 32.36 -12.25
N GLU A 199 25.66 31.66 -13.28
CA GLU A 199 25.85 32.18 -14.62
C GLU A 199 24.55 32.75 -15.20
N ASN A 200 23.41 32.04 -15.04
CA ASN A 200 22.10 32.52 -15.48
C ASN A 200 21.71 33.84 -14.78
N THR A 201 21.96 33.93 -13.47
CA THR A 201 21.66 35.13 -12.69
C THR A 201 22.55 36.31 -13.10
N LEU A 202 23.84 36.07 -13.35
CA LEU A 202 24.79 37.10 -13.79
C LEU A 202 24.44 37.60 -15.19
N LYS A 203 24.10 36.70 -16.12
CA LYS A 203 23.62 37.05 -17.47
C LYS A 203 22.36 37.92 -17.40
N GLY A 204 21.37 37.53 -16.60
CA GLY A 204 20.14 38.31 -16.42
C GLY A 204 20.37 39.69 -15.80
N LYS A 205 21.49 39.89 -15.09
CA LYS A 205 21.91 41.18 -14.51
C LYS A 205 22.93 41.93 -15.38
N ASN A 206 23.26 41.45 -16.58
CA ASN A 206 24.33 41.98 -17.44
C ASN A 206 25.67 42.14 -16.70
N LYS A 207 26.00 41.20 -15.81
CA LYS A 207 27.28 41.17 -15.08
C LYS A 207 28.27 40.21 -15.74
N GLU A 208 29.55 40.51 -15.58
CA GLU A 208 30.64 39.65 -16.03
C GLU A 208 30.56 38.28 -15.33
N ILE A 209 30.85 37.22 -16.09
CA ILE A 209 30.88 35.85 -15.60
C ILE A 209 32.34 35.48 -15.35
N ASP A 210 32.81 35.75 -14.13
CA ASP A 210 34.11 35.32 -13.64
C ASP A 210 33.96 34.40 -12.42
N PRO A 211 35.01 33.64 -12.04
CA PRO A 211 34.94 32.68 -10.95
C PRO A 211 34.53 33.28 -9.60
N GLN A 212 34.91 34.53 -9.32
CA GLN A 212 34.61 35.18 -8.05
C GLN A 212 33.13 35.59 -8.01
N ASN A 213 32.63 36.20 -9.08
CA ASN A 213 31.21 36.55 -9.22
C ASN A 213 30.29 35.32 -9.18
N VAL A 214 30.69 34.22 -9.83
CA VAL A 214 29.96 32.94 -9.73
C VAL A 214 29.90 32.45 -8.29
N ARG A 215 31.04 32.44 -7.59
CA ARG A 215 31.09 32.01 -6.18
C ARG A 215 30.23 32.89 -5.28
N ASP A 216 30.21 34.19 -5.51
CA ASP A 216 29.44 35.14 -4.71
C ASP A 216 27.94 35.05 -4.97
N GLU A 217 27.50 34.70 -6.18
CA GLU A 217 26.09 34.36 -6.42
C GLU A 217 25.72 33.00 -5.81
N ILE A 218 26.61 31.99 -5.85
CA ILE A 218 26.35 30.69 -5.20
C ILE A 218 26.12 30.84 -3.69
N LYS A 219 26.89 31.69 -3.01
CA LYS A 219 26.71 31.95 -1.56
C LYS A 219 25.33 32.52 -1.19
N LYS A 220 24.62 33.11 -2.14
CA LYS A 220 23.28 33.67 -1.95
C LYS A 220 22.18 32.64 -2.17
N MET A 221 22.49 31.50 -2.78
CA MET A 221 21.51 30.49 -3.13
C MET A 221 21.10 29.66 -1.92
N LYS A 222 19.80 29.40 -1.80
CA LYS A 222 19.22 28.50 -0.81
C LYS A 222 18.91 27.15 -1.43
N VAL A 223 19.48 26.09 -0.85
CA VAL A 223 19.39 24.72 -1.34
C VAL A 223 18.72 23.83 -0.29
N ILE A 224 17.66 23.14 -0.69
CA ILE A 224 16.95 22.17 0.15
C ILE A 224 17.39 20.75 -0.21
N ILE A 225 17.70 19.97 0.83
CA ILE A 225 18.06 18.55 0.72
C ILE A 225 17.40 17.79 1.88
N LEU A 226 16.89 16.58 1.60
CA LEU A 226 16.47 15.64 2.64
C LEU A 226 17.66 15.23 3.51
N ASP A 227 17.54 15.34 4.82
CA ASP A 227 18.55 14.90 5.79
C ASP A 227 18.56 13.37 5.91
N ARG A 228 19.44 12.74 5.13
CA ARG A 228 19.57 11.29 5.01
C ARG A 228 21.03 10.89 4.82
N PRO A 229 21.44 9.71 5.32
CA PRO A 229 22.79 9.18 5.09
C PRO A 229 23.20 9.15 3.61
N ARG A 230 22.26 8.79 2.72
CA ARG A 230 22.46 8.79 1.26
C ARG A 230 22.82 10.15 0.64
N HIS A 231 22.71 11.27 1.38
CA HIS A 231 22.99 12.62 0.89
C HIS A 231 24.22 13.29 1.53
N GLU A 232 25.01 12.59 2.34
CA GLU A 232 26.11 13.21 3.11
C GLU A 232 27.11 14.01 2.26
N LYS A 233 27.55 13.48 1.11
CA LYS A 233 28.48 14.10 0.17
C LYS A 233 27.80 15.25 -0.57
N LEU A 234 26.54 15.10 -0.96
CA LEU A 234 25.77 16.19 -1.57
C LEU A 234 25.69 17.39 -0.60
N ILE A 235 25.35 17.12 0.66
CA ILE A 235 25.30 18.09 1.76
C ILE A 235 26.68 18.74 1.97
N ARG A 236 27.74 17.92 2.07
CA ARG A 236 29.11 18.40 2.26
C ARG A 236 29.54 19.33 1.13
N THR A 237 29.31 18.94 -0.13
CA THR A 237 29.69 19.75 -1.29
C THR A 237 28.91 21.07 -1.35
N VAL A 238 27.62 21.08 -1.01
CA VAL A 238 26.85 22.35 -0.93
C VAL A 238 27.45 23.30 0.12
N LYS A 239 27.81 22.77 1.30
CA LYS A 239 28.47 23.55 2.37
C LYS A 239 29.83 24.09 1.92
N GLU A 240 30.66 23.27 1.26
CA GLU A 240 31.97 23.67 0.74
C GLU A 240 31.88 24.79 -0.30
N LEU A 241 30.84 24.78 -1.14
CA LEU A 241 30.57 25.84 -2.12
C LEU A 241 30.05 27.14 -1.48
N GLY A 242 29.59 27.08 -0.24
CA GLY A 242 29.13 28.23 0.55
C GLY A 242 27.68 28.62 0.35
N ALA A 243 26.89 27.82 -0.37
CA ALA A 243 25.44 28.04 -0.51
C ALA A 243 24.70 27.81 0.83
N GLN A 244 23.55 28.45 1.00
CA GLN A 244 22.73 28.34 2.20
C GLN A 244 21.96 27.01 2.18
N LEU A 245 22.40 26.07 3.02
CA LEU A 245 21.77 24.76 3.12
C LEU A 245 20.59 24.77 4.09
N ILE A 246 19.45 24.24 3.64
CA ILE A 246 18.27 23.97 4.46
C ILE A 246 18.02 22.46 4.44
N LEU A 247 18.09 21.84 5.61
CA LEU A 247 17.84 20.40 5.77
C LEU A 247 16.40 20.16 6.21
N VAL A 248 15.70 19.33 5.45
CA VAL A 248 14.34 18.87 5.76
C VAL A 248 14.38 17.40 6.14
N LYS A 249 13.62 16.99 7.16
CA LYS A 249 13.62 15.59 7.61
C LYS A 249 12.84 14.70 6.65
N ASP A 250 11.56 14.97 6.47
CA ASP A 250 10.63 14.04 5.81
C ASP A 250 9.73 14.70 4.76
N ASP A 251 9.98 15.97 4.43
CA ASP A 251 9.13 16.78 3.52
C ASP A 251 9.97 17.35 2.38
N ASP A 252 9.88 16.73 1.22
CA ASP A 252 10.52 17.19 -0.02
C ASP A 252 9.50 17.54 -1.13
N LEU A 253 8.24 17.74 -0.72
CA LEU A 253 7.12 18.18 -1.56
C LEU A 253 6.75 19.64 -1.28
N THR A 254 6.40 19.99 -0.04
CA THR A 254 5.86 21.33 0.24
C THR A 254 6.86 22.47 0.05
N PRO A 255 8.20 22.28 0.20
CA PRO A 255 9.15 23.32 -0.15
C PRO A 255 9.13 23.73 -1.63
N THR A 256 8.53 22.94 -2.52
CA THR A 256 8.29 23.33 -3.93
C THR A 256 7.49 24.63 -4.02
N LEU A 257 6.60 24.91 -3.06
CA LEU A 257 5.86 26.17 -2.98
C LEU A 257 6.79 27.37 -2.68
N ALA A 258 7.84 27.18 -1.89
CA ALA A 258 8.83 28.22 -1.63
C ALA A 258 9.73 28.46 -2.85
N VAL A 259 10.00 27.40 -3.63
CA VAL A 259 10.71 27.51 -4.92
C VAL A 259 9.93 28.35 -5.92
N THR A 260 8.60 28.15 -6.02
CA THR A 260 7.76 28.92 -6.97
C THR A 260 7.62 30.40 -6.57
N ARG A 261 7.71 30.70 -5.26
CA ARG A 261 7.78 32.08 -4.73
C ARG A 261 9.18 32.72 -4.79
N GLY A 262 10.20 31.98 -5.21
CA GLY A 262 11.59 32.46 -5.28
C GLY A 262 12.29 32.61 -3.91
N GLU A 263 11.75 32.00 -2.87
CA GLU A 263 12.30 32.01 -1.51
C GLU A 263 13.41 30.97 -1.32
N VAL A 264 13.37 29.91 -2.13
CA VAL A 264 14.32 28.81 -2.21
C VAL A 264 14.76 28.69 -3.67
N ASP A 265 16.05 28.47 -3.91
CA ASP A 265 16.60 28.47 -5.27
C ASP A 265 16.63 27.07 -5.89
N LEU A 266 16.88 26.02 -5.09
CA LEU A 266 17.00 24.64 -5.57
C LEU A 266 16.54 23.61 -4.52
N ILE A 267 15.74 22.64 -4.94
CA ILE A 267 15.58 21.36 -4.22
C ILE A 267 16.37 20.31 -4.99
N ILE A 268 17.22 19.52 -4.31
CA ILE A 268 18.01 18.47 -4.96
C ILE A 268 18.22 17.25 -4.05
N GLY A 269 18.17 16.06 -4.63
CA GLY A 269 18.53 14.81 -3.95
C GLY A 269 17.68 13.63 -4.41
N VAL A 270 17.81 12.52 -3.70
CA VAL A 270 17.04 11.29 -3.88
C VAL A 270 15.82 11.27 -2.95
N GLY A 271 14.64 11.27 -3.56
CA GLY A 271 13.32 11.23 -2.92
C GLY A 271 12.38 10.25 -3.62
N GLY A 272 11.10 10.25 -3.25
CA GLY A 272 10.10 9.43 -3.94
C GLY A 272 9.56 10.08 -5.22
N ILE A 273 9.13 9.21 -6.13
CA ILE A 273 8.43 9.59 -7.36
C ILE A 273 7.04 10.22 -7.08
N PRO A 274 6.21 9.72 -6.14
CA PRO A 274 4.91 10.36 -5.85
C PRO A 274 5.06 11.85 -5.50
N GLU A 275 6.01 12.19 -4.64
CA GLU A 275 6.32 13.56 -4.21
C GLU A 275 6.85 14.41 -5.38
N ALA A 276 7.63 13.80 -6.28
CA ALA A 276 8.11 14.46 -7.50
C ALA A 276 6.99 14.74 -8.51
N MET A 277 6.02 13.84 -8.67
CA MET A 277 4.85 14.04 -9.53
C MET A 277 3.95 15.17 -9.02
N LEU A 278 3.67 15.20 -7.72
CA LEU A 278 2.93 16.32 -7.11
C LEU A 278 3.70 17.64 -7.26
N SER A 279 5.01 17.62 -7.06
CA SER A 279 5.86 18.78 -7.32
C SER A 279 5.83 19.21 -8.79
N ALA A 280 5.71 18.27 -9.74
CA ALA A 280 5.57 18.58 -11.16
C ALA A 280 4.25 19.31 -11.45
N ILE A 281 3.13 18.91 -10.83
CA ILE A 281 1.85 19.64 -10.93
C ILE A 281 2.03 21.08 -10.43
N ILE A 282 2.66 21.26 -9.27
CA ILE A 282 2.94 22.59 -8.70
C ILE A 282 3.79 23.43 -9.66
N ILE A 283 4.86 22.85 -10.22
CA ILE A 283 5.79 23.54 -11.11
C ILE A 283 5.16 23.89 -12.46
N GLU A 284 4.35 23.03 -13.04
CA GLU A 284 3.66 23.35 -14.30
C GLU A 284 2.60 24.44 -14.12
N LYS A 285 1.94 24.49 -12.96
CA LYS A 285 0.88 25.48 -12.66
C LYS A 285 1.42 26.82 -12.15
N LEU A 286 2.51 26.82 -11.37
CA LEU A 286 3.06 28.03 -10.73
C LEU A 286 4.40 28.49 -11.33
N GLY A 287 5.00 27.69 -12.21
CA GLY A 287 6.23 28.01 -12.93
C GLY A 287 7.51 27.49 -12.28
N GLY A 288 8.45 27.08 -13.15
CA GLY A 288 9.75 26.54 -12.77
C GLY A 288 10.21 25.47 -13.75
N GLU A 289 11.16 24.65 -13.33
CA GLU A 289 11.58 23.43 -14.00
C GLU A 289 11.85 22.32 -12.98
N LEU A 290 11.44 21.10 -13.34
CA LEU A 290 11.77 19.88 -12.61
C LEU A 290 12.47 18.91 -13.55
N SER A 291 13.49 18.24 -13.03
CA SER A 291 14.14 17.10 -13.67
C SER A 291 14.19 15.94 -12.68
N LEU A 292 13.85 14.74 -13.14
CA LEU A 292 13.80 13.50 -12.35
C LEU A 292 14.45 12.36 -13.13
N ARG A 293 15.15 11.45 -12.46
CA ARG A 293 15.52 10.15 -13.01
C ARG A 293 15.25 9.04 -12.00
N ILE A 294 14.59 7.98 -12.46
CA ILE A 294 14.27 6.79 -11.65
C ILE A 294 15.56 6.07 -11.28
N LEU A 295 15.67 5.60 -10.04
CA LEU A 295 16.83 4.87 -9.54
C LEU A 295 16.43 3.47 -9.04
N PRO A 296 17.30 2.45 -9.20
CA PRO A 296 17.11 1.18 -8.52
C PRO A 296 17.15 1.37 -7.00
N SER A 297 16.34 0.63 -6.24
CA SER A 297 16.18 0.90 -4.79
C SER A 297 17.48 0.72 -4.02
N GLY A 298 18.26 -0.31 -4.34
CA GLY A 298 19.57 -0.54 -3.70
C GLY A 298 20.56 0.59 -3.95
N ILE A 299 20.50 1.22 -5.13
CA ILE A 299 21.36 2.34 -5.50
C ILE A 299 20.88 3.63 -4.82
N ALA A 300 19.56 3.85 -4.78
CA ALA A 300 18.95 5.04 -4.21
C ALA A 300 19.21 5.21 -2.70
N GLN A 301 19.45 4.12 -1.98
CA GLN A 301 19.64 4.15 -0.52
C GLN A 301 21.11 4.24 -0.09
N ASP A 302 22.06 4.00 -0.99
CA ASP A 302 23.49 4.02 -0.71
C ASP A 302 24.16 5.20 -1.42
N GLU A 303 24.80 6.07 -0.64
CA GLU A 303 25.50 7.25 -1.14
C GLU A 303 26.63 6.91 -2.14
N LYS A 304 27.43 5.87 -1.85
CA LYS A 304 28.57 5.48 -2.69
C LYS A 304 28.08 4.96 -4.02
N LEU A 305 26.98 4.22 -4.02
CA LEU A 305 26.36 3.68 -5.24
C LEU A 305 25.67 4.78 -6.04
N SER A 306 24.83 5.61 -5.41
CA SER A 306 24.11 6.71 -6.05
C SER A 306 25.05 7.82 -6.53
N GLY A 307 26.23 8.00 -5.93
CA GLY A 307 27.24 8.96 -6.37
C GLY A 307 27.91 8.64 -7.70
N MET A 308 27.69 7.43 -8.26
CA MET A 308 28.25 7.00 -9.54
C MET A 308 27.12 6.75 -10.56
N ILE A 309 27.01 7.60 -11.58
CA ILE A 309 25.94 7.54 -12.59
C ILE A 309 25.88 6.17 -13.30
N ASN A 310 27.02 5.49 -13.48
CA ASN A 310 27.07 4.17 -14.11
C ASN A 310 26.25 3.10 -13.35
N ASN A 311 26.06 3.28 -12.04
CA ASN A 311 25.28 2.35 -11.23
C ASN A 311 23.77 2.53 -11.40
N TRP A 312 23.31 3.66 -11.94
CA TRP A 312 21.89 4.01 -12.00
C TRP A 312 21.08 3.12 -12.97
N ASN A 313 21.77 2.28 -13.75
CA ASN A 313 21.15 1.33 -14.67
C ASN A 313 21.08 -0.10 -14.10
N LEU A 314 21.57 -0.35 -12.88
CA LEU A 314 21.67 -1.68 -12.28
C LEU A 314 20.37 -2.12 -11.58
N PHE A 315 19.27 -2.14 -12.33
CA PHE A 315 17.99 -2.65 -11.82
C PHE A 315 18.04 -4.17 -11.60
N ARG A 316 17.39 -4.65 -10.54
CA ARG A 316 17.12 -6.07 -10.30
C ARG A 316 16.00 -6.58 -11.21
N LYS A 317 15.89 -7.89 -11.41
CA LYS A 317 14.87 -8.48 -12.30
C LYS A 317 13.46 -8.06 -11.92
N ASN A 318 13.14 -8.10 -10.62
CA ASN A 318 11.83 -7.69 -10.12
C ASN A 318 11.54 -6.20 -10.37
N GLU A 319 12.54 -5.33 -10.19
CA GLU A 319 12.41 -3.89 -10.49
C GLU A 319 12.21 -3.66 -11.99
N VAL A 320 12.87 -4.43 -12.86
CA VAL A 320 12.64 -4.39 -14.31
C VAL A 320 11.24 -4.87 -14.68
N ASP A 321 10.74 -5.92 -14.03
CA ASP A 321 9.38 -6.41 -14.26
C ASP A 321 8.33 -5.38 -13.84
N ILE A 322 8.55 -4.69 -12.71
CA ILE A 322 7.73 -3.55 -12.28
C ILE A 322 7.77 -2.46 -13.34
N LEU A 323 8.96 -1.99 -13.75
CA LEU A 323 9.11 -0.92 -14.74
C LEU A 323 8.42 -1.23 -16.07
N LYS A 324 8.47 -2.48 -16.53
CA LYS A 324 7.78 -2.92 -17.76
C LYS A 324 6.27 -2.72 -17.68
N ASN A 325 5.65 -2.94 -16.52
CA ASN A 325 4.21 -2.69 -16.32
C ASN A 325 3.85 -1.20 -16.52
N PHE A 326 4.83 -0.30 -16.40
CA PHE A 326 4.69 1.14 -16.61
C PHE A 326 5.25 1.61 -17.95
N LYS A 327 5.50 0.70 -18.90
CA LYS A 327 6.12 0.99 -20.21
C LYS A 327 7.51 1.65 -20.09
N VAL A 328 8.20 1.38 -18.98
CA VAL A 328 9.58 1.78 -18.77
C VAL A 328 10.46 0.56 -18.99
N VAL A 329 11.31 0.62 -20.01
CA VAL A 329 12.07 -0.55 -20.50
C VAL A 329 13.56 -0.26 -20.54
N ARG A 330 14.33 -1.26 -20.96
CA ARG A 330 15.76 -1.13 -21.10
C ARG A 330 16.12 -0.18 -22.27
N PRO A 331 17.15 0.66 -22.12
CA PRO A 331 17.68 1.45 -23.22
C PRO A 331 18.04 0.60 -24.44
N GLY A 332 17.50 0.99 -25.60
CA GLY A 332 17.68 0.31 -26.88
C GLY A 332 16.73 -0.87 -27.15
N THR A 333 15.72 -1.10 -26.29
CA THR A 333 14.68 -2.13 -26.50
C THR A 333 13.27 -1.56 -26.59
N GLU A 334 13.14 -0.24 -26.66
CA GLU A 334 11.87 0.48 -26.61
C GLU A 334 11.04 0.23 -27.86
N LYS A 335 9.74 0.00 -27.66
CA LYS A 335 8.71 0.04 -28.70
C LYS A 335 7.97 1.37 -28.65
N GLU A 336 7.07 1.58 -29.61
CA GLU A 336 6.21 2.76 -29.64
C GLU A 336 5.44 2.92 -28.32
N GLY A 337 5.54 4.11 -27.72
CA GLY A 337 4.90 4.43 -26.44
C GLY A 337 5.66 3.96 -25.19
N GLU A 338 6.80 3.29 -25.33
CA GLU A 338 7.71 2.94 -24.23
C GLU A 338 8.81 3.99 -24.07
N ARG A 339 9.39 4.07 -22.87
CA ARG A 339 10.52 4.95 -22.56
C ARG A 339 11.64 4.18 -21.88
N PRO A 340 12.91 4.53 -22.11
CA PRO A 340 14.00 3.87 -21.39
C PRO A 340 14.03 4.26 -19.91
N TRP A 341 14.51 3.37 -19.04
CA TRP A 341 14.67 3.66 -17.62
C TRP A 341 15.73 4.71 -17.32
N ASP A 342 16.63 5.03 -18.26
CA ASP A 342 17.63 6.09 -18.11
C ASP A 342 17.12 7.47 -18.56
N THR A 343 15.84 7.55 -18.95
CA THR A 343 15.13 8.80 -19.26
C THR A 343 15.27 9.78 -18.10
N VAL A 344 15.59 11.03 -18.47
CA VAL A 344 15.43 12.18 -17.58
C VAL A 344 14.06 12.78 -17.82
N TRP A 345 13.18 12.63 -16.86
CA TRP A 345 11.79 13.08 -16.88
C TRP A 345 11.73 14.56 -16.50
N THR A 346 11.07 15.37 -17.32
CA THR A 346 10.78 16.78 -17.01
C THR A 346 9.45 16.90 -16.25
N SER A 347 9.15 18.08 -15.70
CA SER A 347 7.82 18.36 -15.14
C SER A 347 6.69 18.06 -16.14
N LYS A 348 6.87 18.37 -17.43
CA LYS A 348 5.92 18.05 -18.51
C LYS A 348 5.82 16.56 -18.84
N ASP A 349 6.85 15.78 -18.58
CA ASP A 349 6.74 14.33 -18.75
C ASP A 349 5.94 13.70 -17.61
N LEU A 350 6.01 14.27 -16.41
CA LEU A 350 5.33 13.79 -15.21
C LEU A 350 3.89 14.29 -15.10
N ALA A 351 3.63 15.52 -15.56
CA ALA A 351 2.36 16.23 -15.44
C ALA A 351 2.14 17.11 -16.67
N ARG A 352 1.25 16.70 -17.57
CA ARG A 352 0.96 17.38 -18.86
C ARG A 352 -0.51 17.69 -19.09
N GLY A 353 -1.36 17.35 -18.13
CA GLY A 353 -2.79 17.58 -18.24
C GLY A 353 -3.13 19.06 -18.38
N LYS A 354 -4.26 19.33 -19.04
CA LYS A 354 -4.85 20.65 -19.16
C LYS A 354 -5.55 21.02 -17.85
N ASP A 355 -6.34 20.10 -17.30
CA ASP A 355 -7.16 20.31 -16.11
C ASP A 355 -6.54 19.65 -14.86
N MET A 356 -5.27 19.98 -14.59
CA MET A 356 -4.57 19.47 -13.40
C MET A 356 -4.93 20.28 -12.15
N VAL A 357 -5.15 19.56 -11.05
CA VAL A 357 -5.45 20.12 -9.73
C VAL A 357 -4.55 19.47 -8.70
N PHE A 358 -3.94 20.29 -7.84
CA PHE A 358 -3.30 19.81 -6.60
C PHE A 358 -4.13 20.29 -5.42
N THR A 359 -4.44 19.39 -4.49
CA THR A 359 -5.08 19.73 -3.21
C THR A 359 -4.29 19.17 -2.05
N ALA A 360 -4.22 19.92 -0.95
CA ALA A 360 -3.64 19.40 0.29
C ALA A 360 -4.39 19.91 1.53
N GLY A 361 -4.74 19.00 2.43
CA GLY A 361 -5.28 19.33 3.75
C GLY A 361 -4.14 19.61 4.72
N VAL A 362 -4.10 20.80 5.32
CA VAL A 362 -3.09 21.15 6.33
C VAL A 362 -3.48 20.52 7.67
N ILE A 363 -2.72 19.51 8.08
CA ILE A 363 -2.92 18.76 9.32
C ILE A 363 -2.19 19.48 10.45
N LYS A 364 -0.92 19.79 10.25
CA LYS A 364 -0.12 20.63 11.13
C LYS A 364 0.55 21.71 10.30
N LYS A 365 0.49 22.95 10.79
CA LYS A 365 1.10 24.11 10.13
C LYS A 365 2.55 23.85 9.72
N THR A 366 2.93 24.35 8.56
CA THR A 366 4.26 24.20 7.96
C THR A 366 4.76 25.56 7.47
N PRO A 367 6.07 25.87 7.57
CA PRO A 367 6.60 27.16 7.10
C PRO A 367 6.45 27.36 5.58
N TRP A 368 6.14 26.31 4.84
CA TRP A 368 6.08 26.31 3.38
C TRP A 368 4.72 26.75 2.81
N ILE A 369 3.65 26.68 3.62
CA ILE A 369 2.28 27.05 3.28
C ILE A 369 1.90 28.29 4.08
N ARG A 370 1.86 29.44 3.40
CA ARG A 370 1.64 30.74 4.02
C ARG A 370 0.61 31.55 3.24
N PHE A 371 -0.20 32.32 3.95
CA PHE A 371 -1.08 33.32 3.37
C PHE A 371 -0.27 34.44 2.70
N PRO A 372 -0.90 35.27 1.85
CA PRO A 372 -0.21 36.42 1.24
C PRO A 372 0.40 37.42 2.23
N ASP A 373 -0.13 37.49 3.46
CA ASP A 373 0.41 38.33 4.54
C ASP A 373 1.66 37.71 5.23
N GLY A 374 2.09 36.53 4.80
CA GLY A 374 3.25 35.82 5.31
C GLY A 374 3.00 34.92 6.52
N LYS A 375 1.78 34.88 7.08
CA LYS A 375 1.44 33.98 8.19
C LYS A 375 1.29 32.54 7.70
N GLU A 376 1.74 31.58 8.51
CA GLU A 376 1.54 30.16 8.26
C GLU A 376 0.05 29.79 8.31
N ALA A 377 -0.39 28.95 7.38
CA ALA A 377 -1.71 28.36 7.46
C ALA A 377 -1.80 27.48 8.71
N PRO A 378 -2.82 27.67 9.57
CA PRO A 378 -3.04 26.82 10.74
C PRO A 378 -3.19 25.34 10.37
N GLY A 379 -2.85 24.47 11.32
CA GLY A 379 -3.22 23.06 11.24
C GLY A 379 -4.72 22.86 11.37
N VAL A 380 -5.16 21.61 11.45
CA VAL A 380 -6.55 21.30 11.76
C VAL A 380 -6.87 21.75 13.19
N GLU A 381 -8.00 22.44 13.34
CA GLU A 381 -8.50 22.96 14.61
C GLU A 381 -9.91 22.42 14.85
N ILE A 382 -10.25 22.13 16.10
CA ILE A 382 -11.60 21.70 16.49
C ILE A 382 -12.05 22.51 17.70
N ASP A 383 -13.25 23.09 17.61
CA ASP A 383 -13.91 23.71 18.75
C ASP A 383 -14.45 22.60 19.67
N PRO A 384 -14.04 22.53 20.94
CA PRO A 384 -14.41 21.44 21.82
C PRO A 384 -15.88 21.46 22.23
N GLU A 385 -16.56 22.61 22.21
CA GLU A 385 -17.96 22.72 22.64
C GLU A 385 -18.92 22.41 21.49
N THR A 386 -18.67 22.97 20.32
CA THR A 386 -19.53 22.78 19.14
C THR A 386 -19.11 21.59 18.30
N GLY A 387 -17.85 21.15 18.41
CA GLY A 387 -17.26 20.16 17.51
C GLY A 387 -17.09 20.67 16.08
N GLU A 388 -17.15 21.99 15.82
CA GLU A 388 -16.81 22.55 14.51
C GLU A 388 -15.31 22.37 14.25
N ILE A 389 -14.98 21.76 13.11
CA ILE A 389 -13.60 21.52 12.69
C ILE A 389 -13.24 22.50 11.56
N ILE A 390 -12.11 23.18 11.67
CA ILE A 390 -11.57 24.04 10.62
C ILE A 390 -10.35 23.36 10.00
N VAL A 391 -10.38 23.18 8.68
CA VAL A 391 -9.25 22.66 7.91
C VAL A 391 -8.88 23.66 6.84
N HIS A 392 -7.61 24.08 6.80
CA HIS A 392 -7.07 24.85 5.69
C HIS A 392 -6.70 23.91 4.55
N VAL A 393 -7.38 24.05 3.41
CA VAL A 393 -7.12 23.26 2.20
C VAL A 393 -6.38 24.12 1.19
N VAL A 394 -5.16 23.72 0.85
CA VAL A 394 -4.43 24.28 -0.29
C VAL A 394 -5.05 23.74 -1.57
N ARG A 395 -5.36 24.61 -2.53
CA ARG A 395 -5.73 24.22 -3.90
C ARG A 395 -4.84 24.95 -4.88
N ILE A 396 -4.26 24.22 -5.82
CA ILE A 396 -3.55 24.78 -6.99
C ILE A 396 -4.24 24.25 -8.23
N ALA A 397 -4.81 25.16 -9.01
CA ALA A 397 -5.46 24.89 -10.28
C ALA A 397 -5.32 26.12 -11.18
N GLY A 398 -5.45 25.93 -12.50
CA GLY A 398 -5.20 27.03 -13.45
C GLY A 398 -3.75 27.50 -13.35
N ASN A 399 -3.50 28.69 -12.80
CA ASN A 399 -2.16 29.19 -12.44
C ASN A 399 -2.15 29.85 -11.06
N THR A 400 -3.09 29.47 -10.19
CA THR A 400 -3.35 30.13 -8.91
C THR A 400 -3.22 29.13 -7.76
N MET A 401 -2.68 29.60 -6.64
CA MET A 401 -2.69 28.89 -5.37
C MET A 401 -3.65 29.59 -4.42
N GLU A 402 -4.54 28.82 -3.80
CA GLU A 402 -5.49 29.27 -2.78
C GLU A 402 -5.27 28.49 -1.49
N ILE A 403 -5.54 29.13 -0.35
CA ILE A 403 -5.61 28.48 0.97
C ILE A 403 -7.02 28.73 1.50
N VAL A 404 -7.87 27.70 1.41
CA VAL A 404 -9.30 27.82 1.69
C VAL A 404 -9.61 27.22 3.06
N PRO A 405 -10.11 28.00 4.03
CA PRO A 405 -10.61 27.43 5.29
C PRO A 405 -11.95 26.74 5.03
N VAL A 406 -12.02 25.43 5.23
CA VAL A 406 -13.26 24.64 5.15
C VAL A 406 -13.71 24.31 6.56
N ILE A 407 -14.98 24.59 6.88
CA ILE A 407 -15.57 24.31 8.19
C ILE A 407 -16.44 23.06 8.06
N TYR A 408 -16.12 22.03 8.85
CA TYR A 408 -16.90 20.81 8.96
C TYR A 408 -17.68 20.82 10.28
N ARG A 409 -19.00 20.68 10.20
CA ARG A 409 -19.84 20.51 11.39
C ARG A 409 -19.98 19.05 11.72
N THR A 410 -19.90 18.75 13.01
CA THR A 410 -20.01 17.39 13.51
C THR A 410 -21.33 17.17 14.24
N VAL A 411 -21.60 15.91 14.60
CA VAL A 411 -22.75 15.53 15.43
C VAL A 411 -22.62 15.95 16.90
N ILE A 412 -21.47 16.49 17.33
CA ILE A 412 -21.19 16.87 18.73
C ILE A 412 -22.21 17.91 19.22
N ASP A 413 -22.35 19.05 18.52
CA ASP A 413 -23.32 20.09 18.88
C ASP A 413 -24.75 19.54 18.98
N ARG A 414 -25.14 18.68 18.02
CA ARG A 414 -26.46 18.03 18.02
C ARG A 414 -26.67 17.14 19.23
N TYR A 415 -25.71 16.27 19.57
CA TYR A 415 -25.86 15.36 20.71
C TYR A 415 -25.75 16.09 22.05
N ALA A 416 -24.88 17.09 22.16
CA ALA A 416 -24.79 17.95 23.33
C ALA A 416 -26.08 18.74 23.55
N GLY A 417 -26.65 19.32 22.48
CA GLY A 417 -27.94 20.00 22.50
C GLY A 417 -29.08 19.08 22.93
N GLN A 418 -29.18 17.88 22.35
CA GLN A 418 -30.20 16.89 22.73
C GLN A 418 -30.15 16.51 24.22
N TYR A 419 -28.95 16.30 24.78
CA TYR A 419 -28.80 15.98 26.20
C TYR A 419 -29.20 17.16 27.10
N LYS A 420 -28.86 18.37 26.69
CA LYS A 420 -29.23 19.61 27.40
C LYS A 420 -30.74 19.87 27.34
N ASP A 421 -31.35 19.71 26.17
CA ASP A 421 -32.80 19.89 25.97
C ASP A 421 -33.61 18.83 26.71
N TYR A 422 -33.04 17.62 26.89
CA TYR A 422 -33.61 16.59 27.75
C TYR A 422 -33.55 16.93 29.25
N GLY A 423 -32.85 18.00 29.64
CA GLY A 423 -32.77 18.49 31.01
C GLY A 423 -31.68 17.83 31.86
N GLU A 424 -30.70 17.17 31.23
CA GLU A 424 -29.59 16.50 31.92
C GLU A 424 -30.05 15.49 32.99
N ILE A 425 -31.19 14.84 32.73
CA ILE A 425 -31.81 13.91 33.67
C ILE A 425 -30.93 12.66 33.81
N ASN A 426 -30.67 12.27 35.06
CA ASN A 426 -29.85 11.12 35.42
C ASN A 426 -30.64 9.80 35.35
N ASP A 427 -31.15 9.45 34.18
CA ASP A 427 -31.84 8.18 33.92
C ASP A 427 -31.18 7.37 32.78
N LYS A 428 -31.75 6.21 32.46
CA LYS A 428 -31.24 5.35 31.38
C LYS A 428 -31.19 6.06 30.01
N THR A 429 -32.12 6.98 29.74
CA THR A 429 -32.18 7.72 28.48
C THR A 429 -31.06 8.74 28.40
N GLY A 430 -30.86 9.52 29.48
CA GLY A 430 -29.75 10.46 29.63
C GLY A 430 -28.39 9.77 29.50
N ALA A 431 -28.22 8.60 30.13
CA ALA A 431 -27.01 7.79 29.96
C ALA A 431 -26.78 7.37 28.50
N GLY A 432 -27.83 6.98 27.78
CA GLY A 432 -27.75 6.65 26.36
C GLY A 432 -27.30 7.83 25.49
N MET A 433 -27.79 9.05 25.76
CA MET A 433 -27.38 10.27 25.04
C MET A 433 -25.90 10.62 25.29
N LEU A 434 -25.45 10.52 26.56
CA LEU A 434 -24.06 10.74 26.93
C LEU A 434 -23.11 9.76 26.23
N VAL A 435 -23.53 8.50 26.02
CA VAL A 435 -22.74 7.51 25.27
C VAL A 435 -22.68 7.83 23.78
N GLN A 436 -23.71 8.44 23.18
CA GLN A 436 -23.61 8.91 21.79
C GLN A 436 -22.66 10.09 21.65
N LEU A 437 -22.72 11.01 22.60
CA LEU A 437 -21.81 12.15 22.67
C LEU A 437 -20.34 11.70 22.90
N GLU A 438 -20.13 10.71 23.76
CA GLU A 438 -18.81 10.07 23.94
C GLU A 438 -18.24 9.56 22.63
N LYS A 439 -19.00 8.77 21.87
CA LYS A 439 -18.52 8.22 20.60
C LYS A 439 -18.08 9.33 19.65
N ALA A 440 -18.85 10.41 19.56
CA ALA A 440 -18.52 11.56 18.74
C ALA A 440 -17.20 12.20 19.18
N TYR A 441 -17.00 12.43 20.48
CA TYR A 441 -15.74 12.94 21.01
C TYR A 441 -14.55 12.00 20.74
N THR A 442 -14.74 10.69 20.93
CA THR A 442 -13.72 9.67 20.66
C THR A 442 -13.29 9.63 19.19
N GLU A 443 -14.22 9.87 18.25
CA GLU A 443 -13.92 9.91 16.82
C GLU A 443 -13.06 11.09 16.37
N PHE A 444 -12.96 12.15 17.18
CA PHE A 444 -12.11 13.31 16.92
C PHE A 444 -10.99 13.48 17.96
N GLY A 445 -10.64 12.40 18.68
CA GLY A 445 -9.51 12.38 19.61
C GLY A 445 -9.73 13.11 20.94
N MET A 446 -10.95 13.56 21.23
CA MET A 446 -11.31 14.25 22.48
C MET A 446 -11.56 13.26 23.62
N CYS A 447 -10.56 12.41 23.89
CA CYS A 447 -10.68 11.29 24.82
C CYS A 447 -11.03 11.74 26.26
N GLN A 448 -10.58 12.93 26.68
CA GLN A 448 -10.91 13.46 28.01
C GLN A 448 -12.41 13.79 28.14
N LYS A 449 -12.99 14.48 27.15
CA LYS A 449 -14.44 14.76 27.11
C LYS A 449 -15.27 13.48 26.98
N ALA A 450 -14.79 12.53 26.19
CA ALA A 450 -15.39 11.21 26.07
C ALA A 450 -15.46 10.48 27.43
N LYS A 451 -14.36 10.50 28.21
CA LYS A 451 -14.30 9.93 29.57
C LYS A 451 -15.27 10.62 30.53
N GLU A 452 -15.37 11.95 30.49
CA GLU A 452 -16.30 12.72 31.31
C GLU A 452 -17.77 12.36 31.00
N CYS A 453 -18.11 12.19 29.71
CA CYS A 453 -19.44 11.74 29.32
C CYS A 453 -19.77 10.35 29.89
N LEU A 454 -18.83 9.41 29.85
CA LEU A 454 -19.03 8.06 30.40
C LEU A 454 -19.14 8.06 31.92
N GLN A 455 -18.34 8.87 32.61
CA GLN A 455 -18.44 9.01 34.06
C GLN A 455 -19.83 9.51 34.46
N LYS A 456 -20.34 10.55 33.78
CA LYS A 456 -21.71 11.02 33.97
C LYS A 456 -22.75 9.94 33.63
N ALA A 457 -22.55 9.20 32.55
CA ALA A 457 -23.47 8.15 32.12
C ALA A 457 -23.57 7.03 33.18
N MET A 458 -22.45 6.64 33.80
CA MET A 458 -22.40 5.61 34.85
C MET A 458 -23.01 6.06 36.18
N MET A 459 -23.16 7.37 36.41
CA MET A 459 -23.82 7.93 37.60
C MET A 459 -25.35 8.02 37.46
N CYS A 460 -25.91 7.72 36.28
CA CYS A 460 -27.35 7.74 36.06
C CYS A 460 -28.07 6.62 36.83
N GLU A 461 -29.29 6.89 37.28
CA GLU A 461 -30.08 5.95 38.07
C GLU A 461 -30.64 4.80 37.22
N ARG A 462 -30.91 3.66 37.88
CA ARG A 462 -31.61 2.50 37.30
C ARG A 462 -30.92 1.85 36.09
N LEU A 463 -29.60 1.91 36.02
CA LEU A 463 -28.81 1.12 35.08
C LEU A 463 -28.78 -0.35 35.51
N SER A 464 -28.91 -1.27 34.54
CA SER A 464 -28.65 -2.70 34.79
C SER A 464 -27.14 -2.95 34.95
N GLU A 465 -26.78 -4.03 35.64
CA GLU A 465 -25.38 -4.45 35.77
C GLU A 465 -24.71 -4.63 34.39
N ASP A 466 -25.41 -5.22 33.42
CA ASP A 466 -24.92 -5.37 32.04
C ASP A 466 -24.58 -4.03 31.37
N LEU A 467 -25.42 -3.01 31.55
CA LEU A 467 -25.18 -1.68 30.98
C LEU A 467 -24.00 -0.99 31.65
N LEU A 468 -23.87 -1.12 32.96
CA LEU A 468 -22.74 -0.58 33.71
C LEU A 468 -21.43 -1.26 33.28
N GLN A 469 -21.43 -2.59 33.10
CA GLN A 469 -20.27 -3.34 32.58
C GLN A 469 -19.91 -2.90 31.16
N LYS A 470 -20.91 -2.68 30.30
CA LYS A 470 -20.71 -2.15 28.94
C LYS A 470 -20.07 -0.77 28.96
N TYR A 471 -20.57 0.16 29.79
CA TYR A 471 -20.01 1.51 29.89
C TYR A 471 -18.59 1.51 30.46
N ASN A 472 -18.31 0.65 31.44
CA ASN A 472 -16.94 0.44 31.93
C ASN A 472 -16.00 -0.09 30.83
N SER A 473 -16.46 -1.01 29.99
CA SER A 473 -15.70 -1.52 28.85
C SER A 473 -15.38 -0.43 27.83
N ILE A 474 -16.36 0.44 27.53
CA ILE A 474 -16.15 1.60 26.65
C ILE A 474 -15.15 2.57 27.28
N TYR A 475 -15.30 2.88 28.58
CA TYR A 475 -14.39 3.76 29.30
C TYR A 475 -12.95 3.25 29.24
N LYS A 476 -12.73 1.96 29.48
CA LYS A 476 -11.41 1.33 29.35
C LYS A 476 -10.85 1.36 27.94
N TYR A 477 -11.71 1.21 26.93
CA TYR A 477 -11.30 1.36 25.53
C TYR A 477 -10.83 2.80 25.23
N VAL A 478 -11.56 3.81 25.69
CA VAL A 478 -11.19 5.23 25.55
C VAL A 478 -9.90 5.54 26.32
N GLU A 479 -9.70 4.95 27.51
CA GLU A 479 -8.42 5.06 28.23
C GLU A 479 -7.25 4.50 27.40
N GLY A 480 -7.43 3.36 26.74
CA GLY A 480 -6.42 2.82 25.83
C GLY A 480 -6.11 3.75 24.65
N LEU A 481 -7.13 4.41 24.07
CA LEU A 481 -6.93 5.41 23.01
C LEU A 481 -6.20 6.66 23.50
N TYR A 482 -6.51 7.11 24.71
CA TYR A 482 -5.80 8.22 25.34
C TYR A 482 -4.33 7.87 25.62
N ALA A 483 -4.06 6.68 26.15
CA ALA A 483 -2.71 6.18 26.38
C ALA A 483 -1.89 6.13 25.08
N LEU A 484 -2.50 5.68 23.97
CA LEU A 484 -1.88 5.65 22.64
C LEU A 484 -1.43 7.03 22.13
N THR A 485 -1.96 8.12 22.65
CA THR A 485 -1.67 9.48 22.17
C THR A 485 -0.82 10.29 23.17
N HIS A 486 -0.96 10.04 24.48
CA HIS A 486 -0.36 10.89 25.51
C HIS A 486 0.72 10.20 26.35
N GLU A 487 0.65 8.89 26.54
CA GLU A 487 1.57 8.20 27.44
C GLU A 487 2.91 7.88 26.74
N PRO A 488 4.06 8.23 27.35
CA PRO A 488 5.37 7.90 26.81
C PRO A 488 5.60 6.40 26.94
N VAL A 489 5.59 5.69 25.82
CA VAL A 489 5.68 4.24 25.82
C VAL A 489 7.15 3.82 25.95
N GLN A 490 7.58 3.49 27.17
CA GLN A 490 8.85 2.77 27.38
C GLN A 490 8.68 1.25 27.17
N VAL A 491 7.44 0.76 27.18
CA VAL A 491 7.08 -0.66 27.05
C VAL A 491 5.77 -0.79 26.24
N PRO A 492 5.86 -1.12 24.93
CA PRO A 492 4.73 -1.31 24.01
C PRO A 492 3.53 -2.08 24.59
N GLU A 493 3.79 -3.01 25.50
CA GLU A 493 2.81 -3.90 26.11
C GLU A 493 1.87 -3.17 27.08
N ALA A 494 2.28 -2.06 27.70
CA ALA A 494 1.47 -1.36 28.70
C ALA A 494 0.20 -0.75 28.08
N VAL A 495 0.32 -0.16 26.89
CA VAL A 495 -0.81 0.47 26.20
C VAL A 495 -1.80 -0.58 25.68
N ILE A 496 -1.31 -1.75 25.30
CA ILE A 496 -2.15 -2.84 24.78
C ILE A 496 -2.95 -3.54 25.88
N LYS A 497 -2.48 -3.54 27.13
CA LYS A 497 -3.21 -4.12 28.26
C LYS A 497 -4.62 -3.57 28.41
N HIS A 498 -4.84 -2.28 28.12
CA HIS A 498 -6.18 -1.68 28.13
C HIS A 498 -7.12 -2.41 27.16
N PHE A 499 -6.67 -2.67 25.94
CA PHE A 499 -7.48 -3.37 24.94
C PHE A 499 -7.62 -4.87 25.24
N GLU A 500 -6.61 -5.50 25.83
CA GLU A 500 -6.69 -6.90 26.29
C GLU A 500 -7.70 -7.10 27.40
N GLU A 501 -7.78 -6.16 28.34
CA GLU A 501 -8.78 -6.18 29.41
C GLU A 501 -10.19 -6.11 28.82
N VAL A 502 -10.44 -5.15 27.93
CA VAL A 502 -11.74 -4.99 27.26
C VAL A 502 -12.10 -6.21 26.41
N SER A 503 -11.14 -6.78 25.67
CA SER A 503 -11.41 -7.96 24.83
C SER A 503 -11.77 -9.20 25.65
N ARG A 504 -11.33 -9.32 26.91
CA ARG A 504 -11.77 -10.40 27.82
C ARG A 504 -13.17 -10.17 28.37
N LEU A 505 -13.54 -8.93 28.64
CA LEU A 505 -14.79 -8.56 29.30
C LEU A 505 -16.00 -8.44 28.36
N ALA A 506 -15.78 -8.15 27.08
CA ALA A 506 -16.86 -7.76 26.15
C ALA A 506 -16.73 -8.43 24.75
N ARG A 507 -16.36 -9.71 24.68
CA ARG A 507 -15.97 -10.41 23.44
C ARG A 507 -16.93 -10.26 22.25
N GLU A 508 -18.23 -10.34 22.50
CA GLU A 508 -19.28 -10.34 21.47
C GLU A 508 -19.83 -8.93 21.18
N ASP A 509 -19.50 -7.95 22.02
CA ASP A 509 -19.91 -6.56 21.84
C ASP A 509 -18.97 -5.83 20.85
N ASP A 510 -19.50 -4.79 20.19
CA ASP A 510 -18.76 -3.94 19.24
C ASP A 510 -17.43 -3.42 19.82
N VAL A 511 -17.39 -3.05 21.11
CA VAL A 511 -16.16 -2.56 21.76
C VAL A 511 -15.11 -3.66 21.96
N GLY A 512 -15.52 -4.90 22.26
CA GLY A 512 -14.60 -6.03 22.35
C GLY A 512 -14.02 -6.40 20.99
N ILE A 513 -14.85 -6.40 19.94
CA ILE A 513 -14.39 -6.60 18.56
C ILE A 513 -13.41 -5.51 18.13
N ARG A 514 -13.71 -4.24 18.43
CA ARG A 514 -12.79 -3.11 18.16
C ARG A 514 -11.48 -3.25 18.93
N SER A 515 -11.52 -3.75 20.16
CA SER A 515 -10.32 -4.00 20.98
C SER A 515 -9.47 -5.11 20.39
N MET A 516 -10.05 -6.25 20.01
CA MET A 516 -9.31 -7.33 19.33
C MET A 516 -8.66 -6.86 18.03
N ARG A 517 -9.39 -6.06 17.23
CA ARG A 517 -8.84 -5.45 16.01
C ARG A 517 -7.68 -4.50 16.31
N MET A 518 -7.75 -3.74 17.40
CA MET A 518 -6.66 -2.85 17.83
C MET A 518 -5.41 -3.65 18.21
N ILE A 519 -5.58 -4.70 19.02
CA ILE A 519 -4.49 -5.59 19.45
C ILE A 519 -3.82 -6.24 18.24
N LYS A 520 -4.61 -6.81 17.32
CA LYS A 520 -4.12 -7.38 16.06
C LYS A 520 -3.28 -6.37 15.28
N ARG A 521 -3.82 -5.18 15.02
CA ARG A 521 -3.13 -4.13 14.25
C ARG A 521 -1.82 -3.71 14.90
N TYR A 522 -1.79 -3.66 16.23
CA TYR A 522 -0.59 -3.29 16.96
C TYR A 522 0.53 -4.32 16.85
N TYR A 523 0.22 -5.59 17.07
CA TYR A 523 1.22 -6.64 16.94
C TYR A 523 1.69 -6.79 15.48
N GLU A 524 0.81 -6.61 14.50
CA GLU A 524 1.23 -6.57 13.09
C GLU A 524 2.20 -5.41 12.84
N TYR A 525 1.88 -4.21 13.35
CA TYR A 525 2.76 -3.03 13.27
C TYR A 525 4.12 -3.26 13.93
N LEU A 526 4.16 -3.86 15.13
CA LEU A 526 5.43 -4.18 15.81
C LEU A 526 6.24 -5.20 15.00
N GLY A 527 5.57 -6.19 14.40
CA GLY A 527 6.19 -7.13 13.50
C GLY A 527 6.86 -6.43 12.31
N ASP A 528 6.13 -5.56 11.63
CA ASP A 528 6.63 -4.80 10.47
C ASP A 528 7.78 -3.85 10.87
N LYS A 529 7.63 -3.14 11.98
CA LYS A 529 8.67 -2.27 12.55
C LYS A 529 9.96 -3.03 12.81
N HIS A 530 9.90 -4.15 13.53
CA HIS A 530 11.08 -4.94 13.84
C HIS A 530 11.68 -5.61 12.60
N TYR A 531 10.86 -5.97 11.61
CA TYR A 531 11.35 -6.45 10.32
C TYR A 531 12.22 -5.39 9.62
N HIS A 532 11.75 -4.14 9.54
CA HIS A 532 12.52 -3.02 8.97
C HIS A 532 13.78 -2.67 9.77
N GLU A 533 13.73 -2.79 11.09
CA GLU A 533 14.90 -2.65 11.97
C GLU A 533 15.87 -3.84 11.92
N GLN A 534 15.61 -4.82 11.05
CA GLN A 534 16.40 -6.05 10.89
C GLN A 534 16.45 -6.93 12.16
N GLN A 535 15.44 -6.81 13.04
CA GLN A 535 15.24 -7.62 14.24
C GLN A 535 14.27 -8.78 13.96
N PHE A 536 14.68 -9.68 13.09
CA PHE A 536 13.81 -10.67 12.46
C PHE A 536 13.17 -11.69 13.42
N GLU A 537 13.87 -12.12 14.46
CA GLU A 537 13.31 -13.04 15.47
C GLU A 537 12.14 -12.39 16.23
N LYS A 538 12.30 -11.12 16.62
CA LYS A 538 11.23 -10.33 17.24
C LYS A 538 10.07 -10.11 16.28
N ALA A 539 10.36 -9.80 15.01
CA ALA A 539 9.33 -9.65 13.98
C ALA A 539 8.47 -10.92 13.87
N ILE A 540 9.10 -12.09 13.78
CA ILE A 540 8.41 -13.39 13.75
C ILE A 540 7.58 -13.60 15.02
N ALA A 541 8.10 -13.27 16.21
CA ALA A 541 7.37 -13.40 17.46
C ALA A 541 6.08 -12.56 17.44
N TYR A 542 6.15 -11.29 17.02
CA TYR A 542 4.98 -10.43 16.93
C TYR A 542 3.99 -10.85 15.83
N TYR A 543 4.46 -11.33 14.68
CA TYR A 543 3.56 -11.91 13.68
C TYR A 543 2.82 -13.15 14.21
N LYS A 544 3.50 -14.01 14.99
CA LYS A 544 2.86 -15.16 15.66
C LYS A 544 1.85 -14.73 16.72
N GLU A 545 2.13 -13.66 17.48
CA GLU A 545 1.15 -13.06 18.39
C GLU A 545 -0.08 -12.54 17.62
N THR A 546 0.14 -11.92 16.45
CA THR A 546 -0.95 -11.44 15.59
C THR A 546 -1.86 -12.58 15.12
N LEU A 547 -1.28 -13.76 14.79
CA LEU A 547 -2.04 -14.95 14.38
C LEU A 547 -3.02 -15.44 15.45
N LYS A 548 -2.80 -15.17 16.74
CA LYS A 548 -3.78 -15.51 17.80
C LYS A 548 -5.13 -14.81 17.62
N TYR A 549 -5.14 -13.68 16.91
CA TYR A 549 -6.33 -12.88 16.62
C TYR A 549 -6.83 -13.03 15.18
N SER A 550 -6.05 -13.66 14.30
CA SER A 550 -6.33 -13.81 12.87
C SER A 550 -5.60 -15.04 12.29
N PRO A 551 -5.92 -16.27 12.77
CA PRO A 551 -5.09 -17.45 12.54
C PRO A 551 -5.02 -17.88 11.07
N HIS A 552 -6.06 -17.61 10.28
CA HIS A 552 -6.18 -18.07 8.89
C HIS A 552 -5.79 -17.01 7.85
N GLU A 553 -5.04 -15.99 8.25
CA GLU A 553 -4.62 -14.92 7.34
C GLU A 553 -3.31 -15.28 6.63
N LEU A 554 -3.42 -15.67 5.36
CA LEU A 554 -2.27 -16.08 4.54
C LEU A 554 -1.18 -14.99 4.47
N LYS A 555 -1.55 -13.71 4.51
CA LYS A 555 -0.60 -12.58 4.53
C LYS A 555 0.34 -12.66 5.74
N LEU A 556 -0.18 -12.93 6.94
CA LEU A 556 0.62 -13.03 8.16
C LEU A 556 1.55 -14.24 8.12
N HIS A 557 1.05 -15.39 7.68
CA HIS A 557 1.89 -16.58 7.49
C HIS A 557 3.00 -16.32 6.46
N ARG A 558 2.70 -15.60 5.37
CA ARG A 558 3.72 -15.18 4.38
C ARG A 558 4.77 -14.27 4.98
N LYS A 559 4.41 -13.33 5.87
CA LYS A 559 5.38 -12.49 6.58
C LYS A 559 6.33 -13.34 7.43
N ILE A 560 5.80 -14.32 8.19
CA ILE A 560 6.60 -15.25 9.00
C ILE A 560 7.54 -16.07 8.10
N ASN A 561 6.98 -16.77 7.11
CA ASN A 561 7.75 -17.67 6.26
C ASN A 561 8.79 -16.92 5.42
N SER A 562 8.46 -15.74 4.90
CA SER A 562 9.42 -14.92 4.14
C SER A 562 10.54 -14.41 5.04
N THR A 563 10.26 -14.13 6.31
CA THR A 563 11.28 -13.73 7.28
C THR A 563 12.20 -14.90 7.62
N GLN A 564 11.65 -16.10 7.85
CA GLN A 564 12.43 -17.33 8.06
C GLN A 564 13.26 -17.72 6.83
N MET A 565 12.72 -17.49 5.63
CA MET A 565 13.37 -17.79 4.35
C MET A 565 14.25 -16.65 3.81
N ARG A 566 14.46 -15.56 4.57
CA ARG A 566 15.11 -14.34 4.06
C ARG A 566 16.44 -14.64 3.37
N ASP A 567 17.33 -15.38 4.03
CA ASP A 567 18.69 -15.62 3.54
C ASP A 567 18.70 -16.50 2.28
N ILE A 568 17.83 -17.51 2.22
CA ILE A 568 17.70 -18.38 1.04
C ILE A 568 17.05 -17.66 -0.14
N LEU A 569 16.06 -16.80 0.13
CA LEU A 569 15.42 -15.96 -0.89
C LEU A 569 16.43 -14.95 -1.44
N GLU A 570 17.21 -14.31 -0.57
CA GLU A 570 18.26 -13.38 -0.98
C GLU A 570 19.33 -14.09 -1.81
N ALA A 571 19.78 -15.28 -1.39
CA ALA A 571 20.75 -16.07 -2.15
C ALA A 571 20.22 -16.46 -3.54
N TYR A 572 18.94 -16.85 -3.65
CA TYR A 572 18.28 -17.15 -4.91
C TYR A 572 18.22 -15.92 -5.82
N PHE A 573 17.62 -14.81 -5.34
CA PHE A 573 17.41 -13.63 -6.16
C PHE A 573 18.73 -12.98 -6.58
N ARG A 574 19.76 -13.01 -5.73
CA ARG A 574 21.10 -12.53 -6.10
C ARG A 574 21.69 -13.31 -7.29
N ARG A 575 21.52 -14.63 -7.34
CA ARG A 575 21.98 -15.46 -8.47
C ARG A 575 21.17 -15.21 -9.73
N VAL A 576 19.85 -15.06 -9.60
CA VAL A 576 18.95 -14.74 -10.71
C VAL A 576 19.26 -13.36 -11.29
N ASP A 577 19.41 -12.34 -10.44
CA ASP A 577 19.74 -10.97 -10.85
C ASP A 577 21.10 -10.92 -11.56
N LYS A 578 22.12 -11.59 -11.01
CA LYS A 578 23.44 -11.68 -11.64
C LYS A 578 23.35 -12.31 -13.04
N ARG A 579 22.66 -13.45 -13.17
CA ARG A 579 22.49 -14.11 -14.47
C ARG A 579 21.71 -13.24 -15.44
N TYR A 580 20.67 -12.55 -14.98
CA TYR A 580 19.88 -11.65 -15.80
C TYR A 580 20.73 -10.49 -16.34
N GLN A 581 21.60 -9.92 -15.50
CA GLN A 581 22.56 -8.89 -15.90
C GLN A 581 23.60 -9.41 -16.91
N GLU A 582 24.17 -10.60 -16.68
CA GLU A 582 25.10 -11.26 -17.63
C GLU A 582 24.46 -11.53 -19.00
N LEU A 583 23.17 -11.88 -19.02
CA LEU A 583 22.37 -12.07 -20.24
C LEU A 583 21.83 -10.76 -20.81
N ASN A 584 22.34 -9.62 -20.32
CA ASN A 584 21.96 -8.31 -20.80
C ASN A 584 20.44 -8.09 -20.70
N TYR A 585 19.84 -8.46 -19.57
CA TYR A 585 18.41 -8.33 -19.28
C TYR A 585 17.47 -9.10 -20.23
N LYS A 586 17.96 -10.17 -20.87
CA LYS A 586 17.15 -11.09 -21.67
C LYS A 586 16.89 -12.39 -20.91
N GLU A 587 15.66 -12.89 -21.01
CA GLU A 587 15.33 -14.25 -20.58
C GLU A 587 15.75 -15.20 -21.71
N SER A 588 16.64 -16.16 -21.41
CA SER A 588 17.01 -17.22 -22.35
C SER A 588 15.88 -18.21 -22.56
N GLU A 589 15.92 -19.02 -23.62
CA GLU A 589 14.93 -20.11 -23.82
C GLU A 589 14.82 -21.05 -22.60
N ASP A 590 15.95 -21.30 -21.92
CA ASP A 590 16.01 -22.14 -20.72
C ASP A 590 15.81 -21.36 -19.40
N TRP A 591 15.25 -20.14 -19.42
CA TRP A 591 15.17 -19.27 -18.24
C TRP A 591 14.42 -19.91 -17.07
N GLU A 592 13.30 -20.55 -17.34
CA GLU A 592 12.51 -21.23 -16.31
C GLU A 592 13.23 -22.46 -15.74
N GLN A 593 13.96 -23.21 -16.58
CA GLN A 593 14.80 -24.32 -16.13
C GLN A 593 15.96 -23.83 -15.26
N PHE A 594 16.58 -22.69 -15.62
CA PHE A 594 17.61 -22.05 -14.82
C PHE A 594 17.06 -21.59 -13.46
N LYS A 595 15.88 -20.97 -13.43
CA LYS A 595 15.20 -20.56 -12.19
C LYS A 595 14.92 -21.77 -11.30
N LEU A 596 14.36 -22.84 -11.84
CA LEU A 596 14.10 -24.07 -11.07
C LEU A 596 15.40 -24.69 -10.56
N GLY A 597 16.41 -24.86 -11.42
CA GLY A 597 17.70 -25.43 -11.03
C GLY A 597 18.39 -24.62 -9.95
N THR A 598 18.35 -23.29 -10.05
CA THR A 598 18.88 -22.39 -9.01
C THR A 598 18.09 -22.50 -7.71
N ALA A 599 16.77 -22.60 -7.78
CA ALA A 599 15.93 -22.76 -6.59
C ALA A 599 16.22 -24.08 -5.87
N LEU A 600 16.31 -25.20 -6.60
CA LEU A 600 16.64 -26.51 -6.04
C LEU A 600 18.03 -26.50 -5.39
N GLU A 601 19.03 -25.99 -6.12
CA GLU A 601 20.40 -25.91 -5.60
C GLU A 601 20.48 -25.05 -4.34
N VAL A 602 19.86 -23.87 -4.34
CA VAL A 602 19.86 -22.98 -3.17
C VAL A 602 19.09 -23.60 -2.01
N PHE A 603 17.91 -24.16 -2.25
CA PHE A 603 17.08 -24.73 -1.18
C PHE A 603 17.80 -25.91 -0.50
N TYR A 604 18.25 -26.90 -1.27
CA TYR A 604 18.88 -28.11 -0.71
C TYR A 604 20.29 -27.89 -0.15
N ASN A 605 21.01 -26.85 -0.60
CA ASN A 605 22.26 -26.45 0.06
C ASN A 605 22.05 -25.81 1.44
N TYR A 606 20.85 -25.26 1.70
CA TYR A 606 20.52 -24.59 2.95
C TYR A 606 19.61 -25.42 3.85
N GLU A 607 18.94 -26.46 3.35
CA GLU A 607 17.93 -27.27 4.06
C GLU A 607 18.36 -27.67 5.48
N GLY A 608 19.59 -28.16 5.66
CA GLY A 608 20.14 -28.55 6.96
C GLY A 608 20.39 -27.41 7.97
N ARG A 609 20.15 -26.15 7.58
CA ARG A 609 20.30 -24.94 8.41
C ARG A 609 18.96 -24.23 8.66
N LEU A 610 17.86 -24.76 8.12
CA LEU A 610 16.55 -24.11 8.13
C LEU A 610 15.65 -24.75 9.18
N ASN A 611 14.97 -23.93 9.98
CA ASN A 611 13.99 -24.38 10.96
C ASN A 611 12.61 -23.85 10.55
N PHE A 612 11.91 -24.62 9.71
CA PHE A 612 10.58 -24.26 9.24
C PHE A 612 9.49 -24.92 10.09
N SER A 613 8.46 -24.14 10.44
CA SER A 613 7.26 -24.66 11.10
C SER A 613 6.17 -25.10 10.12
N SER A 614 6.40 -24.93 8.82
CA SER A 614 5.42 -25.21 7.77
C SER A 614 5.43 -26.65 7.29
N ARG A 615 4.27 -27.13 6.79
CA ARG A 615 4.12 -28.49 6.23
C ARG A 615 5.03 -28.77 5.03
N ASP A 616 5.07 -27.86 4.05
CA ASP A 616 5.94 -28.00 2.87
C ASP A 616 6.72 -26.70 2.59
N PRO A 617 7.91 -26.54 3.19
CA PRO A 617 8.74 -25.36 2.99
C PRO A 617 9.25 -25.21 1.55
N TRP A 618 9.43 -26.32 0.82
CA TRP A 618 9.86 -26.28 -0.57
C TRP A 618 8.79 -25.60 -1.45
N LEU A 619 7.52 -25.98 -1.33
CA LEU A 619 6.44 -25.37 -2.11
C LEU A 619 6.25 -23.88 -1.78
N ILE A 620 6.46 -23.49 -0.52
CA ILE A 620 6.46 -22.07 -0.13
C ILE A 620 7.62 -21.33 -0.81
N PHE A 621 8.83 -21.88 -0.77
CA PHE A 621 9.99 -21.29 -1.43
C PHE A 621 9.82 -21.23 -2.96
N PHE A 622 9.33 -22.30 -3.57
CA PHE A 622 9.04 -22.42 -5.01
C PHE A 622 8.04 -21.37 -5.48
N ARG A 623 6.94 -21.16 -4.73
CA ARG A 623 5.97 -20.07 -5.01
C ARG A 623 6.61 -18.69 -4.98
N ARG A 624 7.54 -18.46 -4.06
CA ARG A 624 8.23 -17.17 -3.85
C ARG A 624 9.38 -16.94 -4.82
N THR A 625 9.86 -17.98 -5.51
CA THR A 625 11.05 -17.93 -6.37
C THR A 625 10.71 -18.27 -7.83
N VAL A 626 10.57 -19.55 -8.15
CA VAL A 626 10.33 -20.02 -9.52
C VAL A 626 9.02 -19.48 -10.07
N LEU A 627 7.95 -19.49 -9.26
CA LEU A 627 6.66 -18.93 -9.67
C LEU A 627 6.51 -17.43 -9.36
N HIS A 628 7.58 -16.75 -8.93
CA HIS A 628 7.55 -15.31 -8.71
C HIS A 628 7.13 -14.57 -10.00
N GLY A 629 6.22 -13.59 -9.86
CA GLY A 629 5.65 -12.85 -10.99
C GLY A 629 4.61 -13.59 -11.84
N LYS A 630 4.37 -14.89 -11.62
CA LYS A 630 3.32 -15.63 -12.34
C LYS A 630 1.92 -15.34 -11.78
N LYS A 631 0.91 -15.44 -12.66
CA LYS A 631 -0.52 -15.26 -12.32
C LYS A 631 -1.00 -16.33 -11.33
N PRO A 632 -1.94 -16.02 -10.41
CA PRO A 632 -2.50 -16.99 -9.47
C PRO A 632 -3.08 -18.23 -10.15
N SER A 633 -3.84 -18.11 -11.24
CA SER A 633 -4.35 -19.26 -12.01
C SER A 633 -3.24 -20.21 -12.46
N TYR A 634 -2.14 -19.67 -13.00
CA TYR A 634 -0.97 -20.45 -13.41
C TYR A 634 -0.28 -21.11 -12.22
N LYS A 635 -0.12 -20.38 -11.11
CA LYS A 635 0.44 -20.94 -9.87
C LYS A 635 -0.41 -22.10 -9.37
N LEU A 636 -1.72 -21.92 -9.33
CA LEU A 636 -2.69 -22.90 -8.88
C LEU A 636 -2.64 -24.16 -9.73
N ALA A 637 -2.69 -24.03 -11.07
CA ALA A 637 -2.60 -25.15 -11.99
C ALA A 637 -1.32 -25.98 -11.80
N ILE A 638 -0.17 -25.33 -11.57
CA ILE A 638 1.08 -26.03 -11.24
C ILE A 638 0.96 -26.73 -9.90
N LEU A 639 0.51 -26.03 -8.85
CA LEU A 639 0.46 -26.58 -7.50
C LEU A 639 -0.49 -27.78 -7.40
N THR A 640 -1.66 -27.74 -8.05
CA THR A 640 -2.57 -28.89 -8.12
C THR A 640 -1.93 -30.07 -8.86
N LYS A 641 -1.17 -29.85 -9.95
CA LYS A 641 -0.40 -30.93 -10.60
C LYS A 641 0.68 -31.50 -9.68
N LEU A 642 1.40 -30.65 -8.94
CA LEU A 642 2.41 -31.08 -7.98
C LEU A 642 1.80 -31.84 -6.80
N LEU A 643 0.62 -31.46 -6.33
CA LEU A 643 -0.14 -32.19 -5.31
C LEU A 643 -0.51 -33.59 -5.80
N ARG A 644 -1.02 -33.71 -7.03
CA ARG A 644 -1.31 -35.02 -7.65
C ARG A 644 -0.05 -35.87 -7.79
N LEU A 645 1.07 -35.28 -8.22
CA LEU A 645 2.36 -35.96 -8.29
C LEU A 645 2.82 -36.46 -6.90
N TYR A 646 2.77 -35.60 -5.89
CA TYR A 646 3.09 -35.94 -4.50
C TYR A 646 2.29 -37.17 -4.02
N LYS A 647 0.97 -37.15 -4.23
CA LYS A 647 0.09 -38.26 -3.83
C LYS A 647 0.41 -39.54 -4.59
N LYS A 648 0.63 -39.47 -5.91
CA LYS A 648 1.02 -40.64 -6.72
C LYS A 648 2.38 -41.20 -6.31
N LEU A 649 3.37 -40.36 -6.03
CA LEU A 649 4.69 -40.80 -5.57
C LEU A 649 4.57 -41.66 -4.31
N ASN A 650 3.76 -41.23 -3.34
CA ASN A 650 3.66 -41.89 -2.04
C ASN A 650 2.65 -43.05 -1.98
N GLN A 651 1.55 -43.00 -2.75
CA GLN A 651 0.42 -43.91 -2.56
C GLN A 651 0.20 -44.87 -3.74
N ALA A 652 0.68 -44.55 -4.95
CA ALA A 652 0.42 -45.39 -6.12
C ALA A 652 1.36 -46.61 -6.17
N SER A 653 0.82 -47.75 -6.61
CA SER A 653 1.64 -48.93 -6.96
C SER A 653 2.68 -48.57 -8.03
N ASN A 654 3.81 -49.28 -8.08
CA ASN A 654 4.89 -49.03 -9.06
C ASN A 654 4.32 -48.91 -10.48
N TYR A 655 3.46 -49.86 -10.89
CA TYR A 655 2.82 -49.85 -12.21
C TYR A 655 2.01 -48.58 -12.48
N LYS A 656 1.14 -48.18 -11.53
CA LYS A 656 0.30 -46.98 -11.67
C LYS A 656 1.15 -45.70 -11.67
N LEU A 657 2.23 -45.66 -10.88
CA LEU A 657 3.14 -44.52 -10.88
C LEU A 657 3.90 -44.40 -12.21
N SER A 658 4.44 -45.49 -12.75
CA SER A 658 5.13 -45.48 -14.04
C SER A 658 4.24 -44.99 -15.18
N GLN A 659 3.00 -45.49 -15.26
CA GLN A 659 2.03 -45.02 -16.25
C GLN A 659 1.73 -43.52 -16.10
N PHE A 660 1.56 -43.05 -14.87
CA PHE A 660 1.31 -41.65 -14.58
C PHE A 660 2.49 -40.76 -14.96
N LEU A 661 3.72 -41.11 -14.57
CA LEU A 661 4.94 -40.34 -14.90
C LEU A 661 5.18 -40.27 -16.40
N ASN A 662 4.97 -41.38 -17.13
CA ASN A 662 5.12 -41.38 -18.58
C ASN A 662 4.04 -40.53 -19.26
N LYS A 663 2.76 -40.74 -18.91
CA LYS A 663 1.63 -40.07 -19.57
C LYS A 663 1.57 -38.57 -19.28
N GLU A 664 1.71 -38.19 -18.02
CA GLU A 664 1.49 -36.80 -17.58
C GLU A 664 2.75 -35.93 -17.69
N PHE A 665 3.94 -36.53 -17.59
CA PHE A 665 5.22 -35.81 -17.55
C PHE A 665 6.19 -36.19 -18.67
N GLY A 666 5.86 -37.20 -19.49
CA GLY A 666 6.71 -37.63 -20.61
C GLY A 666 8.04 -38.24 -20.18
N MET A 667 8.08 -38.85 -18.99
CA MET A 667 9.31 -39.46 -18.45
C MET A 667 9.69 -40.74 -19.20
N SER A 668 10.99 -40.93 -19.41
CA SER A 668 11.57 -42.13 -20.02
C SER A 668 11.58 -43.31 -19.03
N GLY A 669 11.78 -44.53 -19.56
CA GLY A 669 11.90 -45.73 -18.71
C GLY A 669 13.03 -45.63 -17.69
N GLU A 670 14.20 -45.15 -18.11
CA GLU A 670 15.38 -44.98 -17.24
C GLU A 670 15.12 -43.96 -16.11
N GLU A 671 14.47 -42.85 -16.43
CA GLU A 671 14.12 -41.82 -15.44
C GLU A 671 13.08 -42.34 -14.43
N ILE A 672 12.10 -43.11 -14.91
CA ILE A 672 11.08 -43.75 -14.05
C ILE A 672 11.74 -44.77 -13.13
N ASP A 673 12.66 -45.59 -13.64
CA ASP A 673 13.37 -46.60 -12.87
C ASP A 673 14.23 -45.95 -11.77
N ALA A 674 14.87 -44.81 -12.06
CA ALA A 674 15.59 -44.03 -11.05
C ALA A 674 14.67 -43.57 -9.90
N ILE A 675 13.50 -43.03 -10.22
CA ILE A 675 12.49 -42.59 -9.22
C ILE A 675 11.99 -43.77 -8.40
N LEU A 676 11.66 -44.89 -9.05
CA LEU A 676 11.20 -46.10 -8.35
C LEU A 676 12.28 -46.69 -7.45
N THR A 677 13.53 -46.66 -7.90
CA THR A 677 14.68 -47.15 -7.12
C THR A 677 14.87 -46.31 -5.86
N PHE A 678 14.84 -44.98 -5.99
CA PHE A 678 14.91 -44.07 -4.86
C PHE A 678 13.74 -44.28 -3.88
N ARG A 679 12.50 -44.40 -4.40
CA ARG A 679 11.32 -44.66 -3.58
C ARG A 679 11.40 -45.98 -2.81
N ASN A 680 11.88 -47.04 -3.46
CA ASN A 680 11.93 -48.37 -2.85
C ASN A 680 13.19 -48.58 -1.99
N SER A 681 14.11 -47.61 -1.95
CA SER A 681 15.26 -47.64 -1.05
C SER A 681 14.79 -47.57 0.42
N LYS A 682 15.51 -48.25 1.33
CA LYS A 682 15.21 -48.22 2.76
C LYS A 682 15.60 -46.87 3.36
N SER A 683 14.79 -46.31 4.25
CA SER A 683 15.16 -45.07 4.95
C SER A 683 16.33 -45.30 5.91
N ASP A 684 17.30 -44.38 5.96
CA ASP A 684 18.45 -44.43 6.87
C ASP A 684 18.08 -44.26 8.36
N PHE A 685 16.81 -44.02 8.69
CA PHE A 685 16.32 -43.98 10.07
C PHE A 685 16.00 -45.39 10.60
N HIS A 686 16.73 -45.79 11.63
CA HIS A 686 16.88 -47.16 12.14
C HIS A 686 15.61 -47.91 12.65
N TYR A 687 14.38 -47.43 12.45
CA TYR A 687 13.17 -48.13 12.91
C TYR A 687 11.97 -48.15 11.94
N ALA A 688 12.06 -47.64 10.71
CA ALA A 688 10.96 -47.71 9.75
C ALA A 688 11.07 -48.95 8.83
N ARG A 689 10.22 -49.96 9.01
CA ARG A 689 9.98 -51.01 7.99
C ARG A 689 9.04 -50.42 6.92
N GLY A 690 9.58 -49.90 5.81
CA GLY A 690 8.78 -49.38 4.69
C GLY A 690 9.63 -48.78 3.56
N ASN A 691 8.99 -48.50 2.42
CA ASN A 691 9.56 -47.70 1.33
C ASN A 691 9.83 -46.26 1.80
N LYS A 692 10.78 -45.56 1.17
CA LYS A 692 11.02 -44.14 1.41
C LYS A 692 9.77 -43.33 1.07
N ILE A 693 9.35 -42.47 1.99
CA ILE A 693 8.23 -41.54 1.81
C ILE A 693 8.82 -40.22 1.33
N PHE A 694 8.24 -39.66 0.27
CA PHE A 694 8.55 -38.29 -0.15
C PHE A 694 7.84 -37.32 0.79
N HIS A 695 8.56 -36.41 1.42
CA HIS A 695 7.98 -35.35 2.24
C HIS A 695 7.55 -34.15 1.40
N SER A 696 8.20 -33.94 0.26
CA SER A 696 7.84 -32.95 -0.75
C SER A 696 8.20 -33.46 -2.14
N VAL A 697 7.53 -32.94 -3.18
CA VAL A 697 7.95 -33.18 -4.57
C VAL A 697 9.36 -32.68 -4.84
N GLY A 698 9.84 -31.67 -4.10
CA GLY A 698 11.20 -31.12 -4.27
C GLY A 698 12.29 -32.19 -4.10
N GLU A 699 12.05 -33.22 -3.29
CA GLU A 699 13.04 -34.27 -2.99
C GLU A 699 13.37 -35.14 -4.21
N LEU A 700 12.61 -35.01 -5.31
CA LEU A 700 13.01 -35.54 -6.62
C LEU A 700 14.39 -35.04 -7.06
N TYR A 701 14.84 -33.87 -6.60
CA TYR A 701 16.20 -33.38 -6.81
C TYR A 701 17.29 -34.29 -6.24
N LEU A 702 16.98 -35.08 -5.21
CA LEU A 702 17.90 -36.02 -4.58
C LEU A 702 17.96 -37.37 -5.30
N VAL A 703 17.13 -37.59 -6.33
CA VAL A 703 17.11 -38.82 -7.12
C VAL A 703 18.27 -38.79 -8.13
N MET A 704 19.27 -39.63 -7.90
CA MET A 704 20.36 -39.81 -8.85
C MET A 704 19.83 -40.33 -10.20
N GLY A 705 20.27 -39.71 -11.29
CA GLY A 705 19.85 -40.06 -12.66
C GLY A 705 18.81 -39.11 -13.26
N LEU A 706 18.22 -38.19 -12.48
CA LEU A 706 17.37 -37.14 -13.03
C LEU A 706 18.21 -35.94 -13.49
N SER A 707 18.09 -35.58 -14.77
CA SER A 707 18.71 -34.38 -15.31
C SER A 707 17.94 -33.10 -14.92
N ARG A 708 18.51 -31.93 -15.18
CA ARG A 708 17.78 -30.65 -15.03
C ARG A 708 16.53 -30.59 -15.89
N GLU A 709 16.58 -31.16 -17.10
CA GLU A 709 15.42 -31.24 -17.99
C GLU A 709 14.33 -32.15 -17.39
N SER A 710 14.73 -33.32 -16.87
CA SER A 710 13.84 -34.28 -16.20
C SER A 710 13.15 -33.63 -14.99
N LEU A 711 13.92 -32.92 -14.16
CA LEU A 711 13.39 -32.18 -13.01
C LEU A 711 12.46 -31.05 -13.44
N SER A 712 12.75 -30.36 -14.54
CA SER A 712 11.85 -29.33 -15.07
C SER A 712 10.53 -29.91 -15.54
N LYS A 713 10.52 -31.09 -16.19
CA LYS A 713 9.28 -31.78 -16.57
C LYS A 713 8.42 -32.05 -15.35
N LEU A 714 9.00 -32.57 -14.28
CA LEU A 714 8.31 -32.97 -13.05
C LEU A 714 7.85 -31.79 -12.17
N LEU A 715 8.75 -30.84 -11.91
CA LEU A 715 8.57 -29.79 -10.90
C LEU A 715 8.10 -28.46 -11.49
N LEU A 716 8.21 -28.27 -12.80
CA LEU A 716 7.64 -27.14 -13.52
C LEU A 716 6.89 -27.63 -14.78
N PRO A 717 5.86 -28.48 -14.59
CA PRO A 717 5.19 -29.13 -15.71
C PRO A 717 4.43 -28.12 -16.57
N LYS A 718 4.26 -28.47 -17.85
CA LYS A 718 3.36 -27.72 -18.74
C LYS A 718 1.93 -27.82 -18.23
N VAL A 719 1.27 -26.66 -18.11
CA VAL A 719 -0.13 -26.52 -17.72
C VAL A 719 -0.89 -25.78 -18.81
N ILE A 720 -2.12 -26.20 -19.05
CA ILE A 720 -3.07 -25.52 -19.94
C ILE A 720 -4.03 -24.77 -19.02
N LEU A 721 -4.21 -23.47 -19.25
CA LEU A 721 -5.19 -22.68 -18.52
C LEU A 721 -6.53 -22.78 -19.26
N GLU A 722 -7.52 -23.38 -18.62
CA GLU A 722 -8.85 -23.63 -19.21
C GLU A 722 -9.79 -22.42 -19.09
N SER A 723 -9.40 -21.40 -18.34
CA SER A 723 -10.15 -20.14 -18.21
C SER A 723 -9.21 -18.94 -18.28
N GLN A 724 -9.67 -17.90 -18.98
CA GLN A 724 -9.04 -16.59 -19.02
C GLN A 724 -9.61 -15.76 -17.86
N ASN A 725 -8.75 -15.03 -17.15
CA ASN A 725 -9.14 -14.32 -15.95
C ASN A 725 -8.85 -12.83 -16.17
N GLU A 726 -9.87 -12.07 -16.55
CA GLU A 726 -9.73 -10.62 -16.79
C GLU A 726 -9.17 -9.84 -15.59
N LEU A 727 -9.25 -10.34 -14.34
CA LEU A 727 -8.57 -9.70 -13.21
C LEU A 727 -7.05 -9.90 -13.26
N GLU A 728 -6.60 -11.06 -13.73
CA GLU A 728 -5.19 -11.40 -13.89
C GLU A 728 -4.63 -10.96 -15.25
N ASP A 729 -5.51 -10.75 -16.23
CA ASP A 729 -5.19 -10.32 -17.60
C ASP A 729 -5.40 -8.83 -17.83
N ALA A 730 -6.11 -8.14 -16.94
CA ALA A 730 -6.15 -6.70 -16.99
C ALA A 730 -4.71 -6.21 -16.80
N ASP A 731 -4.18 -5.51 -17.82
CA ASP A 731 -2.93 -4.75 -17.78
C ASP A 731 -3.01 -3.57 -16.77
N ILE A 732 -3.64 -3.80 -15.62
CA ILE A 732 -3.61 -2.93 -14.47
C ILE A 732 -2.22 -3.15 -13.87
N PRO A 733 -1.36 -2.12 -13.84
CA PRO A 733 -0.05 -2.21 -13.22
C PRO A 733 -0.25 -2.32 -11.70
N LEU A 734 -0.50 -3.54 -11.25
CA LEU A 734 -0.74 -3.83 -9.85
C LEU A 734 0.59 -3.80 -9.10
N SER A 735 0.46 -3.16 -7.95
CA SER A 735 1.46 -2.85 -6.95
C SER A 735 1.45 -3.89 -5.82
N ILE A 736 0.25 -4.37 -5.51
CA ILE A 736 -0.04 -5.41 -4.51
C ILE A 736 -0.08 -6.79 -5.16
N SER A 737 -0.07 -7.85 -4.35
CA SER A 737 -0.21 -9.19 -4.91
C SER A 737 -1.58 -9.33 -5.60
N LEU A 738 -1.60 -10.00 -6.74
CA LEU A 738 -2.82 -10.20 -7.53
C LEU A 738 -3.96 -10.84 -6.70
N VAL A 739 -3.63 -11.65 -5.69
CA VAL A 739 -4.60 -12.18 -4.72
C VAL A 739 -5.24 -11.08 -3.88
N GLU A 740 -4.45 -10.17 -3.31
CA GLU A 740 -4.97 -9.03 -2.51
C GLU A 740 -5.78 -8.06 -3.39
N ALA A 741 -5.35 -7.84 -4.63
CA ALA A 741 -6.10 -7.04 -5.61
C ALA A 741 -7.45 -7.69 -5.95
N MET A 742 -7.49 -9.01 -6.10
CA MET A 742 -8.71 -9.77 -6.41
C MET A 742 -9.70 -9.75 -5.24
N GLU A 743 -9.25 -9.95 -4.00
CA GLU A 743 -10.09 -9.86 -2.81
C GLU A 743 -10.71 -8.46 -2.65
N GLN A 744 -9.92 -7.41 -2.90
CA GLN A 744 -10.38 -6.04 -2.79
C GLN A 744 -11.33 -5.64 -3.93
N ARG A 745 -11.03 -6.04 -5.18
CA ARG A 745 -11.86 -5.75 -6.35
C ARG A 745 -13.19 -6.51 -6.30
N TYR A 746 -13.24 -7.70 -5.71
CA TYR A 746 -14.51 -8.43 -5.52
C TYR A 746 -15.53 -7.65 -4.69
N LYS A 747 -15.10 -6.99 -3.60
CA LYS A 747 -16.00 -6.19 -2.74
C LYS A 747 -16.65 -5.05 -3.52
N ASN A 748 -15.86 -4.35 -4.34
CA ASN A 748 -16.35 -3.27 -5.18
C ASN A 748 -17.30 -3.80 -6.28
N ILE A 749 -16.98 -4.96 -6.88
CA ILE A 749 -17.82 -5.57 -7.93
C ILE A 749 -19.15 -6.08 -7.37
N LEU A 750 -19.21 -6.60 -6.14
CA LEU A 750 -20.49 -6.98 -5.53
C LEU A 750 -21.49 -5.82 -5.44
N GLU A 751 -20.98 -4.59 -5.35
CA GLU A 751 -21.80 -3.37 -5.42
C GLU A 751 -22.19 -3.04 -6.86
N GLU A 752 -21.25 -3.10 -7.81
CA GLU A 752 -21.51 -2.91 -9.25
C GLU A 752 -22.52 -3.93 -9.81
N LEU A 753 -22.53 -5.16 -9.30
CA LEU A 753 -23.44 -6.23 -9.70
C LEU A 753 -24.89 -6.02 -9.23
N ARG A 754 -25.14 -5.09 -8.30
CA ARG A 754 -26.52 -4.68 -7.98
C ARG A 754 -27.18 -3.95 -9.15
N GLU A 755 -26.41 -3.49 -10.15
CA GLU A 755 -26.90 -2.73 -11.31
C GLU A 755 -27.15 -3.58 -12.57
N GLY A 756 -26.93 -4.91 -12.53
CA GLY A 756 -27.33 -5.85 -13.58
C GLY A 756 -26.24 -6.79 -14.10
N TYR A 757 -26.65 -7.84 -14.82
CA TYR A 757 -25.78 -8.90 -15.32
C TYR A 757 -24.98 -8.48 -16.56
N LYS A 758 -23.65 -8.62 -16.52
CA LYS A 758 -22.73 -8.43 -17.64
C LYS A 758 -21.80 -9.65 -17.81
N LYS A 759 -21.22 -9.88 -18.98
CA LYS A 759 -20.34 -11.04 -19.24
C LYS A 759 -19.08 -11.00 -18.36
N GLU A 760 -18.58 -9.80 -18.12
CA GLU A 760 -17.41 -9.48 -17.29
C GLU A 760 -17.66 -9.88 -15.82
N ALA A 761 -18.91 -9.78 -15.34
CA ALA A 761 -19.32 -10.23 -14.01
C ALA A 761 -19.06 -11.72 -13.78
N GLN A 762 -19.30 -12.52 -14.82
CA GLN A 762 -19.21 -13.97 -14.77
C GLN A 762 -17.76 -14.42 -14.68
N GLU A 763 -16.89 -13.82 -15.49
CA GLU A 763 -15.45 -14.08 -15.48
C GLU A 763 -14.81 -13.64 -14.15
N HIS A 764 -15.22 -12.49 -13.60
CA HIS A 764 -14.76 -12.03 -12.29
C HIS A 764 -15.23 -12.90 -11.12
N SER A 765 -16.48 -13.38 -11.15
CA SER A 765 -16.97 -14.27 -10.09
C SER A 765 -16.16 -15.57 -10.06
N TYR A 766 -15.81 -16.09 -11.24
CA TYR A 766 -14.99 -17.30 -11.39
C TYR A 766 -13.57 -17.11 -10.83
N ALA A 767 -12.96 -15.98 -11.17
CA ALA A 767 -11.65 -15.59 -10.71
C ALA A 767 -11.53 -15.54 -9.17
N VAL A 768 -12.56 -15.01 -8.51
CA VAL A 768 -12.61 -14.93 -7.04
C VAL A 768 -12.70 -16.31 -6.41
N ALA A 769 -13.51 -17.21 -6.98
CA ALA A 769 -13.60 -18.59 -6.51
C ALA A 769 -12.22 -19.30 -6.60
N GLU A 770 -11.48 -19.13 -7.70
CA GLU A 770 -10.13 -19.69 -7.83
C GLU A 770 -9.11 -19.02 -6.89
N ALA A 771 -9.28 -17.74 -6.53
CA ALA A 771 -8.44 -17.09 -5.53
C ALA A 771 -8.61 -17.71 -4.15
N TYR A 772 -9.85 -17.99 -3.72
CA TYR A 772 -10.12 -18.71 -2.48
C TYR A 772 -9.47 -20.09 -2.48
N HIS A 773 -9.60 -20.83 -3.60
CA HIS A 773 -8.93 -22.13 -3.76
C HIS A 773 -7.41 -22.00 -3.61
N TYR A 774 -6.78 -21.05 -4.30
CA TYR A 774 -5.34 -20.82 -4.18
C TYR A 774 -4.90 -20.48 -2.75
N VAL A 775 -5.67 -19.66 -2.03
CA VAL A 775 -5.39 -19.34 -0.62
C VAL A 775 -5.51 -20.59 0.25
N GLY A 776 -6.56 -21.40 0.06
CA GLY A 776 -6.76 -22.65 0.80
C GLY A 776 -5.60 -23.62 0.61
N LEU A 777 -5.15 -23.83 -0.65
CA LEU A 777 -4.00 -24.68 -0.94
C LEU A 777 -2.70 -24.13 -0.33
N ALA A 778 -2.51 -22.80 -0.36
CA ALA A 778 -1.35 -22.17 0.26
C ALA A 778 -1.35 -22.31 1.79
N LEU A 779 -2.52 -22.23 2.45
CA LEU A 779 -2.68 -22.46 3.89
C LEU A 779 -2.40 -23.93 4.26
N TYR A 780 -2.85 -24.89 3.43
CA TYR A 780 -2.54 -26.30 3.62
C TYR A 780 -1.03 -26.55 3.65
N ASP A 781 -0.27 -25.98 2.72
CA ASP A 781 1.20 -26.14 2.67
C ASP A 781 1.91 -25.48 3.86
N ILE A 782 1.26 -24.55 4.53
CA ILE A 782 1.76 -23.93 5.77
C ILE A 782 1.42 -24.79 6.98
N GLY A 783 0.42 -25.67 6.87
CA GLY A 783 -0.07 -26.53 7.95
C GLY A 783 -1.31 -26.00 8.67
N ASP A 784 -1.99 -25.00 8.12
CA ASP A 784 -3.26 -24.49 8.65
C ASP A 784 -4.44 -25.24 7.99
N ASP A 785 -4.76 -26.41 8.54
CA ASP A 785 -5.82 -27.28 8.01
C ASP A 785 -7.22 -26.69 8.13
N GLU A 786 -7.49 -25.99 9.24
CA GLU A 786 -8.77 -25.34 9.46
C GLU A 786 -8.97 -24.19 8.48
N GLY A 787 -7.95 -23.32 8.34
CA GLY A 787 -7.95 -22.24 7.36
C GLY A 787 -8.07 -22.77 5.93
N ALA A 788 -7.35 -23.83 5.58
CA ALA A 788 -7.48 -24.44 4.27
C ALA A 788 -8.92 -24.87 3.98
N LYS A 789 -9.58 -25.61 4.88
CA LYS A 789 -10.98 -26.03 4.71
C LYS A 789 -11.93 -24.85 4.57
N ILE A 790 -11.82 -23.82 5.43
CA ILE A 790 -12.65 -22.61 5.35
C ILE A 790 -12.58 -21.97 3.97
N TYR A 791 -11.37 -21.85 3.40
CA TYR A 791 -11.19 -21.23 2.09
C TYR A 791 -11.64 -22.13 0.92
N TYR A 792 -11.50 -23.46 1.04
CA TYR A 792 -12.09 -24.39 0.07
C TYR A 792 -13.61 -24.32 0.09
N ASP A 793 -14.24 -24.26 1.26
CA ASP A 793 -15.70 -24.13 1.40
C ASP A 793 -16.20 -22.82 0.80
N GLU A 794 -15.49 -21.71 1.02
CA GLU A 794 -15.82 -20.43 0.37
C GLU A 794 -15.62 -20.51 -1.15
N ALA A 795 -14.58 -21.18 -1.66
CA ALA A 795 -14.42 -21.39 -3.10
C ALA A 795 -15.61 -22.18 -3.70
N ILE A 796 -16.02 -23.28 -3.07
CA ILE A 796 -17.17 -24.10 -3.48
C ILE A 796 -18.45 -23.25 -3.49
N LYS A 797 -18.69 -22.49 -2.42
CA LYS A 797 -19.82 -21.57 -2.31
C LYS A 797 -19.84 -20.52 -3.42
N LYS A 798 -18.68 -19.92 -3.74
CA LYS A 798 -18.59 -18.94 -4.84
C LYS A 798 -18.86 -19.56 -6.21
N PHE A 799 -18.39 -20.79 -6.46
CA PHE A 799 -18.79 -21.53 -7.66
C PHE A 799 -20.29 -21.87 -7.66
N GLY A 800 -20.88 -22.18 -6.51
CA GLY A 800 -22.32 -22.37 -6.34
C GLY A 800 -23.12 -21.13 -6.74
N GLU A 801 -22.71 -19.95 -6.27
CA GLU A 801 -23.34 -18.68 -6.65
C GLU A 801 -23.29 -18.44 -8.17
N ILE A 802 -22.23 -18.88 -8.86
CA ILE A 802 -22.12 -18.77 -10.33
C ILE A 802 -23.17 -19.63 -11.03
N ILE A 803 -23.43 -20.83 -10.51
CA ILE A 803 -24.43 -21.76 -11.05
C ILE A 803 -25.84 -21.15 -10.93
N GLU A 804 -26.14 -20.50 -9.80
CA GLU A 804 -27.44 -19.87 -9.56
C GLU A 804 -27.64 -18.59 -10.39
N LYS A 805 -26.59 -17.79 -10.54
CA LYS A 805 -26.69 -16.42 -11.07
C LYS A 805 -26.52 -16.33 -12.59
N PHE A 806 -25.79 -17.25 -13.23
CA PHE A 806 -25.44 -17.15 -14.66
C PHE A 806 -26.05 -18.27 -15.50
N LYS A 807 -26.00 -18.12 -16.83
CA LYS A 807 -26.52 -19.09 -17.82
C LYS A 807 -25.43 -19.49 -18.83
N GLY A 808 -25.64 -20.58 -19.55
CA GLY A 808 -24.72 -21.06 -20.59
C GLY A 808 -23.71 -22.09 -20.07
N ILE A 809 -22.50 -22.11 -20.65
CA ILE A 809 -21.47 -23.13 -20.34
C ILE A 809 -20.77 -22.90 -19.00
N THR A 810 -20.76 -21.68 -18.46
CA THR A 810 -20.02 -21.39 -17.23
C THR A 810 -20.61 -22.01 -15.97
N PRO A 811 -21.94 -22.07 -15.76
CA PRO A 811 -22.53 -22.92 -14.72
C PRO A 811 -22.07 -24.38 -14.80
N VAL A 812 -21.95 -24.93 -16.01
CA VAL A 812 -21.45 -26.30 -16.23
C VAL A 812 -19.99 -26.41 -15.80
N ASN A 813 -19.14 -25.47 -16.22
CA ASN A 813 -17.73 -25.43 -15.80
C ASN A 813 -17.59 -25.27 -14.28
N ALA A 814 -18.43 -24.44 -13.65
CA ALA A 814 -18.45 -24.26 -12.20
C ALA A 814 -18.83 -25.57 -11.47
N GLN A 815 -19.79 -26.35 -11.99
CA GLN A 815 -20.10 -27.68 -11.46
C GLN A 815 -18.89 -28.64 -11.54
N TYR A 816 -18.20 -28.67 -12.68
CA TYR A 816 -16.96 -29.45 -12.81
C TYR A 816 -15.88 -28.99 -11.83
N ARG A 817 -15.73 -27.67 -11.61
CA ARG A 817 -14.78 -27.14 -10.64
C ARG A 817 -15.14 -27.51 -9.21
N ILE A 818 -16.41 -27.48 -8.82
CA ILE A 818 -16.84 -27.98 -7.49
C ILE A 818 -16.43 -29.45 -7.31
N GLY A 819 -16.66 -30.29 -8.32
CA GLY A 819 -16.23 -31.70 -8.28
C GLY A 819 -14.71 -31.85 -8.14
N ASN A 820 -13.94 -31.04 -8.86
CA ASN A 820 -12.48 -31.02 -8.73
C ASN A 820 -12.03 -30.58 -7.31
N LEU A 821 -12.69 -29.57 -6.71
CA LEU A 821 -12.37 -29.12 -5.36
C LEU A 821 -12.62 -30.21 -4.31
N TYR A 822 -13.70 -30.99 -4.46
CA TYR A 822 -13.93 -32.16 -3.62
C TYR A 822 -12.89 -33.26 -3.83
N GLU A 823 -12.50 -33.54 -5.08
CA GLU A 823 -11.38 -34.46 -5.36
C GLU A 823 -10.08 -33.99 -4.69
N GLU A 824 -9.81 -32.69 -4.72
CA GLU A 824 -8.66 -32.07 -4.06
C GLU A 824 -8.76 -32.19 -2.53
N LEU A 825 -9.90 -31.87 -1.91
CA LEU A 825 -10.14 -32.07 -0.48
C LEU A 825 -9.97 -33.54 -0.06
N ALA A 826 -10.49 -34.47 -0.85
CA ALA A 826 -10.33 -35.91 -0.65
C ALA A 826 -8.85 -36.34 -0.69
N MET A 827 -8.03 -35.70 -1.56
CA MET A 827 -6.58 -35.90 -1.58
C MET A 827 -5.91 -35.30 -0.34
N LEU A 828 -6.33 -34.12 0.14
CA LEU A 828 -5.71 -33.43 1.27
C LEU A 828 -6.05 -34.08 2.63
N TYR A 829 -7.29 -34.55 2.81
CA TYR A 829 -7.83 -34.99 4.10
C TYR A 829 -8.31 -36.45 4.07
N GLU A 830 -7.37 -37.39 4.17
CA GLU A 830 -7.64 -38.84 4.06
C GLU A 830 -8.69 -39.37 5.04
N LYS A 831 -8.77 -38.81 6.26
CA LYS A 831 -9.77 -39.22 7.25
C LYS A 831 -11.20 -38.85 6.87
N GLU A 832 -11.36 -37.88 5.97
CA GLU A 832 -12.63 -37.35 5.49
C GLU A 832 -12.88 -37.71 4.03
N GLN A 833 -11.98 -38.50 3.41
CA GLN A 833 -12.01 -38.87 1.99
C GLN A 833 -13.32 -39.53 1.55
N THR A 834 -14.02 -40.25 2.42
CA THR A 834 -15.31 -40.87 2.05
C THR A 834 -16.44 -39.84 1.94
N ASN A 835 -16.33 -38.72 2.67
CA ASN A 835 -17.34 -37.68 2.71
C ASN A 835 -17.18 -36.69 1.54
N TYR A 836 -15.94 -36.40 1.16
CA TYR A 836 -15.58 -35.60 -0.02
C TYR A 836 -15.65 -36.45 -1.29
#